data_AF-A0A532VIE4-F1
#
_entry.id   AF-A0A532VIE4-F1
#
_cell.length_a   1.000
_cell.length_b   1.000
_cell.length_c   1.000
_cell.angle_alpha   90.00
_cell.angle_beta   90.00
_cell.angle_gamma   90.00
#
_symmetry.space_group_name_H-M   'P 1'
#
loop_
_entity.id
_entity.type
_entity.pdbx_description
1 polymer ?
#
loop_
_entity_poly.entity_id
_entity_poly.type
_entity_poly.pdbx_seq_one_letter_code
_entity_poly.pdbx_strand_id
1 'polypeptide(L)'
;MVEEFNLKKIDDYRWEIPKSEGMRVPGLLYADEKMIRVVEKDRTPLQVKNVAYLPGIIKYSLAMPDMHWGYGFCLTKDTKVLSNFGFYKAIGDFEKDWQDQRLKCIDLNSQRPVDTPIIKFIKLKPNQVFRIVTKGGYSIKATLDHPLFTPFGMKPVKDIGPGEKVAIFPFKGVPYKRPSSKIIISEEDIKKILLKLGRKPGTFKFEIIPQKLKGRNLLPLAYDHLKLPYILKIMGFVFGDGSMNFIGKRGDGVLHFSGKPQDLEEVRKDLEKIGYTPSPLHYQKTKDPRGSNKYYDCCSFAVNASSLVVFLETLGVPRGSKVSQPYRVPKWIFKTPLWQKRLFLASLFGCELRIPHRRLDRRGYFNAPAFPMAKREELIENGKDFLEDIAKLLKDFGVKSLYIDKRKKHINTKGEISWALELIISPKPKNLLSLWGKIGFEYNFKRAYIANVAVQYLKLKQKILKEKEVAIKEKVPQLLKTGLSYQEIANQLVSNPLTKRFIIDICWKLNKGKKIIPRIPANFPSFDDYLEDITSGLEKSGMVWDEVKKIKKTDYKDFVYDFTVAHPEHNFIAENFVVSNCIGGVAATDPDEGGVISPGGIGYDVNCGIRLVKTNLTLSDVRGKIPNLLAALFNNIPCGVGCTSSLKLPFHELKKVLRDGVSWAIKRGYGLPEDLERTEEYGKMEGADPEKVSQQALKRGKNQLGTLGSGNHFLEIDLIEEIFLPQIAEAFGLRRNQIALTIHSGSRGLGYQVCDDYLARMRHAVDKYHISLPDRQLSCAPLNSPEGKDYFAAMACAANYAWVNRQIIMHWTRETLQRVLNLSPRELGMGLVYDVCHNIGKFEEHLVEGKRKKIFVHRKGATRAFPAHHPLLPSIYQSVGQPVLVPGDMGTNSYVMVGTELAMQESWGSTCHGAGRVMSRSKANKVARGRELEKELEEKGIFILTKGKRTIAEEMPEAYKDINEVVGIVEKAGLSKKVAKLRPLGVIKG
;
A
#
# COMPACT_ATOMS: atom_id res chain seq x y z
N MET A 1 -23.82 18.73 -9.98
CA MET A 1 -23.05 19.30 -8.85
C MET A 1 -21.99 20.23 -9.41
N VAL A 2 -22.41 21.35 -10.01
CA VAL A 2 -21.49 22.36 -10.59
C VAL A 2 -21.22 23.50 -9.57
N GLU A 3 -21.93 23.51 -8.44
CA GLU A 3 -21.99 24.67 -7.52
C GLU A 3 -21.10 24.58 -6.25
N GLU A 4 -20.35 23.49 -5.99
CA GLU A 4 -19.77 23.25 -4.65
C GLU A 4 -18.50 24.08 -4.31
N PHE A 5 -17.79 24.61 -5.31
CA PHE A 5 -16.57 25.42 -5.11
C PHE A 5 -16.65 26.86 -5.62
N ASN A 6 -17.78 27.23 -6.24
CA ASN A 6 -18.00 28.54 -6.88
C ASN A 6 -16.80 29.02 -7.71
N LEU A 7 -16.29 28.14 -8.60
CA LEU A 7 -15.12 28.44 -9.41
C LEU A 7 -15.42 29.63 -10.31
N LYS A 8 -14.63 30.69 -10.17
CA LYS A 8 -14.72 31.88 -11.01
C LYS A 8 -13.70 31.74 -12.13
N LYS A 9 -14.17 31.63 -13.38
CA LYS A 9 -13.30 31.74 -14.56
C LYS A 9 -12.68 33.14 -14.55
N ILE A 10 -11.35 33.22 -14.49
CA ILE A 10 -10.61 34.49 -14.65
C ILE A 10 -10.39 34.72 -16.14
N ASP A 11 -9.89 33.69 -16.82
CA ASP A 11 -9.69 33.65 -18.27
C ASP A 11 -9.74 32.19 -18.77
N ASP A 12 -9.33 31.95 -20.01
CA ASP A 12 -9.37 30.62 -20.63
C ASP A 12 -8.48 29.56 -19.99
N TYR A 13 -7.51 29.95 -19.15
CA TYR A 13 -6.52 29.04 -18.56
C TYR A 13 -6.39 29.18 -17.04
N ARG A 14 -7.11 30.12 -16.41
CA ARG A 14 -7.08 30.37 -14.96
C ARG A 14 -8.48 30.36 -14.34
N TRP A 15 -8.61 29.61 -13.25
CA TRP A 15 -9.83 29.48 -12.47
C TRP A 15 -9.57 29.76 -11.00
N GLU A 16 -10.32 30.67 -10.40
CA GLU A 16 -10.18 31.03 -9.00
C GLU A 16 -11.17 30.27 -8.12
N ILE A 17 -10.71 29.83 -6.96
CA ILE A 17 -11.54 29.45 -5.82
C ILE A 17 -11.61 30.66 -4.89
N PRO A 18 -12.76 31.35 -4.80
CA PRO A 18 -12.89 32.52 -3.94
C PRO A 18 -12.56 32.22 -2.49
N LYS A 19 -11.95 33.19 -1.80
CA LYS A 19 -11.66 33.09 -0.37
C LYS A 19 -12.97 32.88 0.41
N SER A 20 -13.00 31.84 1.24
CA SER A 20 -14.13 31.50 2.12
C SER A 20 -13.68 31.39 3.58
N GLU A 21 -14.61 31.24 4.53
CA GLU A 21 -14.34 31.30 5.97
C GLU A 21 -13.18 30.37 6.40
N GLY A 22 -12.14 30.97 6.98
CA GLY A 22 -10.91 30.30 7.43
C GLY A 22 -9.80 30.18 6.39
N MET A 23 -10.09 30.28 5.09
CA MET A 23 -9.05 30.47 4.08
C MET A 23 -8.36 31.81 4.33
N ARG A 24 -7.03 31.83 4.30
CA ARG A 24 -6.24 33.06 4.44
C ARG A 24 -6.07 33.77 3.10
N VAL A 25 -5.98 32.99 2.02
CA VAL A 25 -5.86 33.45 0.62
C VAL A 25 -6.86 32.72 -0.29
N PRO A 26 -7.20 33.24 -1.48
CA PRO A 26 -7.91 32.48 -2.51
C PRO A 26 -7.08 31.31 -3.08
N GLY A 27 -7.74 30.41 -3.81
CA GLY A 27 -7.09 29.34 -4.58
C GLY A 27 -7.04 29.67 -6.07
N LEU A 28 -5.99 29.25 -6.79
CA LEU A 28 -5.87 29.43 -8.23
C LEU A 28 -5.48 28.12 -8.92
N LEU A 29 -6.26 27.74 -9.93
CA LEU A 29 -6.10 26.54 -10.73
C LEU A 29 -5.73 26.93 -12.16
N TYR A 30 -4.64 26.38 -12.68
CA TYR A 30 -4.28 26.50 -14.09
C TYR A 30 -4.86 25.31 -14.86
N ALA A 31 -5.86 25.55 -15.70
CA ALA A 31 -6.55 24.53 -16.50
C ALA A 31 -7.37 25.20 -17.61
N ASP A 32 -7.47 24.55 -18.78
CA ASP A 32 -8.42 24.95 -19.81
C ASP A 32 -9.85 24.45 -19.52
N GLU A 33 -10.82 24.85 -20.35
CA GLU A 33 -12.23 24.46 -20.22
C GLU A 33 -12.45 22.93 -20.21
N LYS A 34 -11.62 22.17 -20.93
CA LYS A 34 -11.71 20.71 -20.99
C LYS A 34 -11.17 20.09 -19.70
N MET A 35 -10.01 20.55 -19.25
CA MET A 35 -9.30 20.03 -18.08
C MET A 35 -9.99 20.44 -16.79
N ILE A 36 -10.54 21.65 -16.69
CA ILE A 36 -11.25 22.08 -15.47
C ILE A 36 -12.47 21.19 -15.21
N ARG A 37 -13.18 20.73 -16.25
CA ARG A 37 -14.30 19.77 -16.10
C ARG A 37 -13.86 18.41 -15.57
N VAL A 38 -12.57 18.05 -15.72
CA VAL A 38 -11.97 16.86 -15.12
C VAL A 38 -11.56 17.15 -13.68
N VAL A 39 -10.96 18.31 -13.43
CA VAL A 39 -10.51 18.78 -12.10
C VAL A 39 -11.67 19.03 -11.14
N GLU A 40 -12.80 19.57 -11.62
CA GLU A 40 -14.04 19.71 -10.83
C GLU A 40 -14.62 18.36 -10.40
N LYS A 41 -14.41 17.33 -11.24
CA LYS A 41 -14.83 15.96 -10.94
C LYS A 41 -13.86 15.26 -10.00
N ASP A 42 -12.59 15.64 -9.98
CA ASP A 42 -11.68 15.25 -8.89
C ASP A 42 -11.87 16.19 -7.69
N ARG A 43 -10.97 16.16 -6.72
CA ARG A 43 -11.09 17.04 -5.55
C ARG A 43 -10.01 18.07 -5.41
N THR A 44 -9.11 18.18 -6.37
CA THR A 44 -8.02 19.14 -6.37
C THR A 44 -8.44 20.55 -5.90
N PRO A 45 -9.62 21.07 -6.24
CA PRO A 45 -10.12 22.32 -5.66
C PRO A 45 -10.17 22.36 -4.11
N LEU A 46 -10.59 21.29 -3.44
CA LEU A 46 -10.62 21.19 -1.98
C LEU A 46 -9.21 21.22 -1.35
N GLN A 47 -8.18 20.77 -2.07
CA GLN A 47 -6.82 20.65 -1.56
C GLN A 47 -6.15 22.00 -1.68
N VAL A 48 -6.38 22.67 -2.82
CA VAL A 48 -6.06 24.07 -3.00
C VAL A 48 -6.72 24.90 -1.89
N LYS A 49 -8.01 24.64 -1.59
CA LYS A 49 -8.70 25.27 -0.47
C LYS A 49 -8.04 24.97 0.88
N ASN A 50 -7.68 23.72 1.18
CA ASN A 50 -7.06 23.36 2.47
C ASN A 50 -5.68 24.01 2.66
N VAL A 51 -4.85 23.98 1.62
CA VAL A 51 -3.52 24.63 1.62
C VAL A 51 -3.65 26.13 1.87
N ALA A 52 -4.73 26.75 1.38
CA ALA A 52 -5.02 28.17 1.63
C ALA A 52 -5.23 28.56 3.11
N TYR A 53 -5.25 27.61 4.05
CA TYR A 53 -5.32 27.88 5.50
C TYR A 53 -3.95 27.98 6.17
N LEU A 54 -2.86 27.58 5.48
CA LEU A 54 -1.51 27.59 6.05
C LEU A 54 -1.16 28.98 6.61
N PRO A 55 -0.68 29.10 7.86
CA PRO A 55 -0.28 30.39 8.40
C PRO A 55 0.80 31.07 7.56
N GLY A 56 0.69 32.39 7.45
CA GLY A 56 1.56 33.22 6.62
C GLY A 56 1.49 32.94 5.11
N ILE A 57 0.55 32.12 4.61
CA ILE A 57 0.39 31.91 3.16
C ILE A 57 0.02 33.23 2.45
N ILE A 58 0.63 33.48 1.30
CA ILE A 58 0.52 34.75 0.57
C ILE A 58 -0.10 34.53 -0.81
N LYS A 59 -0.84 35.53 -1.29
CA LYS A 59 -1.41 35.68 -2.64
C LYS A 59 -2.42 34.59 -3.02
N TYR A 60 -1.97 33.35 -3.25
CA TYR A 60 -2.81 32.21 -3.64
C TYR A 60 -2.26 30.88 -3.12
N SER A 61 -3.15 29.91 -2.90
CA SER A 61 -2.78 28.49 -3.03
C SER A 61 -2.88 28.07 -4.49
N LEU A 62 -1.83 27.50 -5.06
CA LEU A 62 -1.71 27.27 -6.50
C LEU A 62 -1.77 25.79 -6.85
N ALA A 63 -2.41 25.47 -7.97
CA ALA A 63 -2.29 24.15 -8.61
C ALA A 63 -2.03 24.29 -10.11
N MET A 64 -1.05 23.52 -10.58
CA MET A 64 -0.60 23.48 -11.98
C MET A 64 -1.40 22.47 -12.81
N PRO A 65 -1.42 22.51 -14.15
CA PRO A 65 -2.32 21.67 -14.97
C PRO A 65 -2.08 20.15 -14.82
N ASP A 66 -0.90 19.75 -14.37
CA ASP A 66 -0.51 18.38 -14.01
C ASP A 66 -0.97 17.94 -12.61
N MET A 67 -1.73 18.80 -11.91
CA MET A 67 -2.34 18.52 -10.63
C MET A 67 -3.23 17.28 -10.67
N HIS A 68 -3.25 16.56 -9.56
CA HIS A 68 -4.21 15.50 -9.30
C HIS A 68 -4.52 15.48 -7.82
N TRP A 69 -5.77 15.15 -7.50
CA TRP A 69 -6.28 15.20 -6.14
C TRP A 69 -5.45 14.38 -5.16
N GLY A 70 -5.30 14.89 -3.93
CA GLY A 70 -4.92 14.01 -2.85
C GLY A 70 -5.06 14.34 -1.38
N TYR A 71 -5.91 15.22 -0.83
CA TYR A 71 -6.23 15.15 0.62
C TYR A 71 -7.65 15.51 1.04
N GLY A 72 -8.33 14.50 1.59
CA GLY A 72 -9.50 14.65 2.43
C GLY A 72 -10.27 13.35 2.44
N PHE A 73 -9.78 12.26 3.04
CA PHE A 73 -10.40 10.95 2.91
C PHE A 73 -10.85 10.51 4.27
N CYS A 74 -12.14 10.43 4.59
CA CYS A 74 -12.47 10.10 5.97
C CYS A 74 -13.71 9.21 6.16
N LEU A 75 -13.63 8.42 7.22
CA LEU A 75 -14.58 7.41 7.66
C LEU A 75 -15.20 7.83 8.99
N THR A 76 -16.46 7.47 9.27
CA THR A 76 -17.08 7.83 10.56
C THR A 76 -16.41 7.11 11.73
N LYS A 77 -16.48 7.70 12.94
CA LYS A 77 -15.87 7.21 14.18
C LYS A 77 -16.04 5.71 14.45
N ASP A 78 -17.22 5.19 14.15
CA ASP A 78 -17.64 3.81 14.40
C ASP A 78 -17.16 2.81 13.34
N THR A 79 -16.49 3.28 12.29
CA THR A 79 -15.99 2.44 11.19
C THR A 79 -15.00 1.41 11.72
N LYS A 80 -15.29 0.12 11.51
CA LYS A 80 -14.45 -0.98 11.98
C LYS A 80 -13.25 -1.17 11.07
N VAL A 81 -12.05 -1.03 11.63
CA VAL A 81 -10.80 -1.23 10.91
C VAL A 81 -10.15 -2.54 11.32
N LEU A 82 -9.72 -3.32 10.33
CA LEU A 82 -9.16 -4.65 10.52
C LEU A 82 -7.67 -4.59 10.86
N SER A 83 -7.32 -5.11 12.04
CA SER A 83 -5.92 -5.27 12.48
C SER A 83 -5.23 -6.43 11.76
N ASN A 84 -3.90 -6.45 11.85
CA ASN A 84 -3.09 -7.56 11.38
C ASN A 84 -3.39 -8.91 12.09
N PHE A 85 -3.89 -8.89 13.33
CA PHE A 85 -4.26 -10.08 14.09
C PHE A 85 -5.71 -10.55 13.87
N GLY A 86 -6.41 -9.94 12.91
CA GLY A 86 -7.76 -10.33 12.54
C GLY A 86 -8.82 -10.00 13.59
N PHE A 87 -8.54 -9.08 14.51
CA PHE A 87 -9.59 -8.35 15.23
C PHE A 87 -9.90 -7.03 14.54
N TYR A 88 -11.05 -6.45 14.84
CA TYR A 88 -11.37 -5.08 14.44
C TYR A 88 -11.58 -4.18 15.65
N LYS A 89 -11.30 -2.90 15.45
CA LYS A 89 -11.52 -1.82 16.41
C LYS A 89 -12.16 -0.65 15.66
N ALA A 90 -13.02 0.13 16.30
CA ALA A 90 -13.60 1.30 15.64
C ALA A 90 -12.48 2.33 15.39
N ILE A 91 -12.48 3.01 14.26
CA ILE A 91 -11.40 3.90 13.85
C ILE A 91 -11.15 5.00 14.90
N GLY A 92 -12.21 5.53 15.52
CA GLY A 92 -12.08 6.51 16.60
C GLY A 92 -11.39 5.99 17.85
N ASP A 93 -11.47 4.69 18.14
CA ASP A 93 -10.87 4.13 19.35
C ASP A 93 -9.33 4.05 19.25
N PHE A 94 -8.76 4.16 18.05
CA PHE A 94 -7.32 4.16 17.81
C PHE A 94 -6.64 5.47 18.28
N GLU A 95 -7.41 6.52 18.60
CA GLU A 95 -6.91 7.85 18.93
C GLU A 95 -5.80 7.83 20.01
N LYS A 96 -5.86 6.89 20.95
CA LYS A 96 -4.92 6.79 22.08
C LYS A 96 -3.74 5.83 21.87
N ASP A 97 -3.82 4.91 20.92
CA ASP A 97 -2.88 3.79 20.80
C ASP A 97 -2.46 3.45 19.36
N TRP A 98 -2.82 4.27 18.37
CA TRP A 98 -2.60 4.01 16.94
C TRP A 98 -1.13 3.74 16.58
N GLN A 99 -0.17 4.34 17.28
CA GLN A 99 1.26 4.20 17.03
C GLN A 99 1.76 2.76 17.23
N ASP A 100 1.13 2.03 18.15
CA ASP A 100 1.47 0.64 18.47
C ASP A 100 0.65 -0.36 17.62
N GLN A 101 -0.31 0.14 16.82
CA GLN A 101 -1.18 -0.71 16.04
C GLN A 101 -0.64 -0.98 14.63
N ARG A 102 -0.95 -2.18 14.15
CA ARG A 102 -0.70 -2.60 12.78
C ARG A 102 -2.00 -3.01 12.12
N LEU A 103 -2.18 -2.59 10.88
CA LEU A 103 -3.37 -2.86 10.08
C LEU A 103 -3.10 -3.92 9.03
N LYS A 104 -4.18 -4.53 8.55
CA LYS A 104 -4.15 -5.36 7.37
C LYS A 104 -4.22 -4.46 6.12
N CYS A 105 -3.16 -4.50 5.33
CA CYS A 105 -3.06 -3.87 4.01
C CYS A 105 -3.13 -4.95 2.94
N ILE A 106 -3.63 -4.62 1.76
CA ILE A 106 -3.51 -5.48 0.59
C ILE A 106 -2.32 -4.99 -0.23
N ASP A 107 -1.30 -5.82 -0.37
CA ASP A 107 -0.29 -5.59 -1.39
C ASP A 107 -0.88 -5.95 -2.75
N LEU A 108 -1.20 -4.92 -3.55
CA LEU A 108 -1.73 -5.08 -4.91
C LEU A 108 -0.69 -5.70 -5.85
N ASN A 109 0.58 -5.77 -5.43
CA ASN A 109 1.64 -6.39 -6.21
C ASN A 109 1.64 -7.90 -6.11
N SER A 110 1.83 -8.41 -4.89
CA SER A 110 1.74 -9.85 -4.63
C SER A 110 0.30 -10.37 -4.59
N GLN A 111 -0.68 -9.46 -4.59
CA GLN A 111 -2.10 -9.73 -4.38
C GLN A 111 -2.30 -10.53 -3.10
N ARG A 112 -1.71 -10.04 -1.99
CA ARG A 112 -1.78 -10.69 -0.68
C ARG A 112 -2.05 -9.70 0.44
N PRO A 113 -2.75 -10.13 1.49
CA PRO A 113 -2.83 -9.37 2.73
C PRO A 113 -1.46 -9.35 3.44
N VAL A 114 -0.94 -8.16 3.73
CA VAL A 114 0.30 -7.91 4.46
C VAL A 114 0.04 -7.02 5.67
N ASP A 115 1.01 -6.97 6.58
CA ASP A 115 0.90 -6.23 7.84
C ASP A 115 1.64 -4.89 7.74
N THR A 116 0.96 -3.77 7.97
CA THR A 116 1.55 -2.43 7.90
C THR A 116 1.35 -1.63 9.19
N PRO A 117 2.35 -0.90 9.70
CA PRO A 117 2.16 0.02 10.82
C PRO A 117 1.38 1.27 10.38
N ILE A 118 0.68 1.88 11.33
CA ILE A 118 0.02 3.17 11.13
C ILE A 118 1.08 4.27 11.32
N ILE A 119 1.26 5.12 10.31
CA ILE A 119 2.14 6.30 10.37
C ILE A 119 1.38 7.51 10.92
N LYS A 120 0.10 7.64 10.60
CA LYS A 120 -0.71 8.80 10.98
C LYS A 120 -2.16 8.46 11.24
N PHE A 121 -2.70 9.05 12.30
CA PHE A 121 -4.13 9.09 12.60
C PHE A 121 -4.70 10.48 12.31
N ILE A 122 -5.71 10.52 11.46
CA ILE A 122 -6.36 11.74 10.97
C ILE A 122 -7.74 11.82 11.62
N LYS A 123 -8.14 13.02 12.04
CA LYS A 123 -9.44 13.33 12.65
C LYS A 123 -9.87 14.72 12.19
N LEU A 124 -10.97 14.81 11.44
CA LEU A 124 -11.48 16.02 10.79
C LEU A 124 -12.98 16.16 11.03
N LYS A 125 -13.55 17.36 10.96
CA LYS A 125 -15.01 17.52 10.92
C LYS A 125 -15.49 17.36 9.46
N PRO A 126 -16.44 16.45 9.17
CA PRO A 126 -16.94 16.27 7.81
C PRO A 126 -17.94 17.36 7.44
N ASN A 127 -17.96 17.78 6.16
CA ASN A 127 -19.09 18.54 5.62
C ASN A 127 -20.33 17.65 5.47
N GLN A 128 -20.15 16.48 4.86
CA GLN A 128 -21.24 15.54 4.61
C GLN A 128 -20.73 14.10 4.54
N VAL A 129 -21.50 13.18 5.11
CA VAL A 129 -21.18 11.75 5.12
C VAL A 129 -22.25 10.96 4.38
N PHE A 130 -21.81 9.99 3.60
CA PHE A 130 -22.66 9.10 2.83
C PHE A 130 -22.47 7.66 3.30
N ARG A 131 -23.60 6.95 3.36
CA ARG A 131 -23.64 5.51 3.60
C ARG A 131 -23.70 4.79 2.27
N ILE A 132 -22.62 4.09 1.95
CA ILE A 132 -22.53 3.17 0.82
C ILE A 132 -23.01 1.80 1.29
N VAL A 133 -23.83 1.13 0.48
CA VAL A 133 -24.33 -0.22 0.77
C VAL A 133 -24.17 -1.08 -0.47
N THR A 134 -23.56 -2.25 -0.36
CA THR A 134 -23.39 -3.19 -1.48
C THR A 134 -24.52 -4.21 -1.59
N LYS A 135 -24.59 -4.95 -2.69
CA LYS A 135 -25.56 -6.03 -2.91
C LYS A 135 -25.33 -7.19 -1.94
N GLY A 136 -24.09 -7.52 -1.58
CA GLY A 136 -23.76 -8.49 -0.53
C GLY A 136 -24.04 -8.02 0.90
N GLY A 137 -24.47 -6.77 1.08
CA GLY A 137 -24.92 -6.23 2.37
C GLY A 137 -23.80 -5.67 3.25
N TYR A 138 -22.64 -5.32 2.67
CA TYR A 138 -21.64 -4.51 3.36
C TYR A 138 -22.06 -3.05 3.33
N SER A 139 -21.60 -2.29 4.33
CA SER A 139 -21.89 -0.87 4.38
C SER A 139 -20.75 -0.13 5.07
N ILE A 140 -20.33 0.96 4.44
CA ILE A 140 -19.35 1.89 4.98
C ILE A 140 -19.95 3.29 4.98
N LYS A 141 -19.59 4.10 5.97
CA LYS A 141 -19.96 5.51 6.04
C LYS A 141 -18.70 6.33 5.81
N ALA A 142 -18.68 7.05 4.70
CA ALA A 142 -17.52 7.78 4.26
C ALA A 142 -17.96 9.13 3.69
N THR A 143 -17.05 10.09 3.71
CA THR A 143 -17.19 11.32 2.93
C THR A 143 -17.17 10.98 1.43
N LEU A 144 -17.61 11.88 0.53
CA LEU A 144 -17.95 11.60 -0.89
C LEU A 144 -16.80 11.09 -1.78
N ASP A 145 -15.70 10.77 -1.19
CA ASP A 145 -14.50 11.46 -1.58
C ASP A 145 -13.32 10.59 -1.11
N HIS A 146 -13.54 9.88 0.00
CA HIS A 146 -12.90 8.66 0.41
C HIS A 146 -12.89 7.63 -0.73
N PRO A 147 -11.72 7.08 -1.11
CA PRO A 147 -11.63 6.13 -2.20
C PRO A 147 -12.02 4.74 -1.73
N LEU A 148 -12.79 4.05 -2.57
CA LEU A 148 -12.99 2.61 -2.47
C LEU A 148 -12.23 1.96 -3.63
N PHE A 149 -11.58 0.83 -3.38
CA PHE A 149 -10.94 0.07 -4.45
C PHE A 149 -12.01 -0.54 -5.37
N THR A 150 -11.93 -0.26 -6.66
CA THR A 150 -12.85 -0.72 -7.71
C THR A 150 -12.07 -1.52 -8.76
N PRO A 151 -12.72 -2.19 -9.74
CA PRO A 151 -12.00 -2.82 -10.84
C PRO A 151 -11.15 -1.85 -11.67
N PHE A 152 -11.31 -0.54 -11.48
CA PHE A 152 -10.54 0.52 -12.15
C PHE A 152 -9.57 1.22 -11.19
N GLY A 153 -9.22 0.61 -10.06
CA GLY A 153 -8.37 1.20 -9.04
C GLY A 153 -9.16 1.95 -7.96
N MET A 154 -8.47 2.77 -7.17
CA MET A 154 -9.07 3.59 -6.12
C MET A 154 -9.93 4.69 -6.75
N LYS A 155 -11.24 4.67 -6.46
CA LYS A 155 -12.22 5.64 -6.99
C LYS A 155 -12.97 6.29 -5.82
N PRO A 156 -13.11 7.62 -5.77
CA PRO A 156 -13.83 8.30 -4.70
C PRO A 156 -15.32 7.95 -4.72
N VAL A 157 -15.97 7.96 -3.55
CA VAL A 157 -17.41 7.58 -3.41
C VAL A 157 -18.34 8.34 -4.37
N LYS A 158 -18.07 9.61 -4.68
CA LYS A 158 -18.89 10.49 -5.53
C LYS A 158 -18.96 10.02 -6.97
N ASP A 159 -17.91 9.33 -7.42
CA ASP A 159 -17.85 8.82 -8.77
C ASP A 159 -18.44 7.40 -8.84
N ILE A 160 -18.75 6.75 -7.72
CA ILE A 160 -19.25 5.38 -7.67
C ILE A 160 -20.78 5.40 -7.72
N GLY A 161 -21.35 4.89 -8.81
CA GLY A 161 -22.81 4.73 -8.95
C GLY A 161 -23.35 3.41 -8.41
N PRO A 162 -24.67 3.29 -8.16
CA PRO A 162 -25.33 1.99 -8.01
C PRO A 162 -25.05 1.09 -9.23
N GLY A 163 -24.70 -0.18 -8.98
CA GLY A 163 -24.30 -1.15 -9.99
C GLY A 163 -22.79 -1.28 -10.19
N GLU A 164 -22.00 -0.29 -9.76
CA GLU A 164 -20.54 -0.38 -9.87
C GLU A 164 -19.94 -1.35 -8.86
N LYS A 165 -18.86 -2.04 -9.26
CA LYS A 165 -18.15 -3.00 -8.41
C LYS A 165 -17.13 -2.30 -7.49
N VAL A 166 -17.11 -2.72 -6.24
CA VAL A 166 -16.15 -2.32 -5.20
C VAL A 166 -15.54 -3.57 -4.58
N ALA A 167 -14.26 -3.51 -4.20
CA ALA A 167 -13.55 -4.62 -3.60
C ALA A 167 -13.91 -4.71 -2.12
N ILE A 168 -14.30 -5.93 -1.73
CA ILE A 168 -14.61 -6.29 -0.37
C ILE A 168 -13.62 -7.36 0.08
N PHE A 169 -13.12 -7.26 1.30
CA PHE A 169 -12.38 -8.30 2.00
C PHE A 169 -13.32 -8.97 3.02
N PRO A 170 -13.99 -10.09 2.69
CA PRO A 170 -15.12 -10.62 3.46
C PRO A 170 -14.79 -11.07 4.89
N PHE A 171 -13.52 -11.34 5.17
CA PHE A 171 -13.08 -11.69 6.52
C PHE A 171 -13.36 -10.54 7.48
N LYS A 172 -14.25 -10.76 8.44
CA LYS A 172 -14.67 -9.75 9.41
C LYS A 172 -13.81 -9.76 10.67
N GLY A 173 -13.37 -10.95 11.08
CA GLY A 173 -12.72 -11.11 12.38
C GLY A 173 -13.68 -10.95 13.56
N VAL A 174 -13.12 -10.57 14.70
CA VAL A 174 -13.84 -10.42 15.98
C VAL A 174 -13.53 -9.07 16.63
N PRO A 175 -14.41 -8.52 17.49
CA PRO A 175 -14.14 -7.24 18.14
C PRO A 175 -12.91 -7.34 19.05
N TYR A 176 -12.13 -6.27 19.09
CA TYR A 176 -11.06 -6.12 20.06
C TYR A 176 -11.61 -6.04 21.48
N LYS A 177 -10.96 -6.74 22.40
CA LYS A 177 -11.14 -6.57 23.85
C LYS A 177 -9.75 -6.62 24.48
N ARG A 178 -9.44 -5.60 25.28
CA ARG A 178 -8.16 -5.52 26.00
C ARG A 178 -8.00 -6.77 26.88
N PRO A 179 -6.90 -7.53 26.75
CA PRO A 179 -6.61 -8.66 27.64
C PRO A 179 -6.27 -8.19 29.06
N SER A 180 -6.33 -9.09 30.04
CA SER A 180 -5.96 -8.81 31.42
C SER A 180 -4.44 -8.87 31.64
N SER A 181 -3.91 -8.19 32.66
CA SER A 181 -2.51 -8.32 33.06
C SER A 181 -2.18 -9.59 33.87
N LYS A 182 -3.13 -10.53 34.03
CA LYS A 182 -2.91 -11.78 34.77
C LYS A 182 -1.81 -12.62 34.10
N ILE A 183 -0.91 -13.16 34.92
CA ILE A 183 0.18 -14.03 34.48
C ILE A 183 -0.38 -15.41 34.06
N ILE A 184 0.07 -15.89 32.92
CA ILE A 184 -0.21 -17.22 32.36
C ILE A 184 0.84 -18.22 32.86
N ILE A 185 2.13 -17.87 32.72
CA ILE A 185 3.26 -18.65 33.22
C ILE A 185 4.36 -17.74 33.79
N SER A 186 4.98 -18.22 34.86
CA SER A 186 6.08 -17.59 35.56
C SER A 186 7.40 -18.32 35.31
N GLU A 187 8.51 -17.78 35.84
CA GLU A 187 9.79 -18.48 35.86
C GLU A 187 9.72 -19.80 36.67
N GLU A 188 8.95 -19.82 37.75
CA GLU A 188 8.83 -21.02 38.59
C GLU A 188 8.19 -22.17 37.82
N ASP A 189 7.24 -21.88 36.94
CA ASP A 189 6.59 -22.89 36.09
C ASP A 189 7.59 -23.50 35.10
N ILE A 190 8.52 -22.69 34.57
CA ILE A 190 9.62 -23.18 33.74
C ILE A 190 10.53 -24.10 34.54
N LYS A 191 10.92 -23.71 35.76
CA LYS A 191 11.75 -24.54 36.65
C LYS A 191 11.08 -25.87 36.99
N LYS A 192 9.77 -25.87 37.23
CA LYS A 192 8.98 -27.10 37.46
C LYS A 192 9.02 -28.04 36.25
N ILE A 193 8.90 -27.53 35.03
CA ILE A 193 9.03 -28.37 33.81
C ILE A 193 10.45 -28.88 33.63
N LEU A 194 11.48 -28.07 33.89
CA LEU A 194 12.87 -28.50 33.82
C LEU A 194 13.16 -29.68 34.78
N LEU A 195 12.64 -29.62 36.01
CA LEU A 195 12.72 -30.74 36.96
C LEU A 195 12.04 -32.00 36.42
N LYS A 196 10.83 -31.88 35.83
CA LYS A 196 10.13 -33.01 35.19
C LYS A 196 10.89 -33.61 34.01
N LEU A 197 11.69 -32.80 33.31
CA LEU A 197 12.59 -33.24 32.25
C LEU A 197 13.92 -33.84 32.77
N GLY A 198 14.06 -34.03 34.09
CA GLY A 198 15.25 -34.58 34.73
C GLY A 198 16.44 -33.63 34.77
N ARG A 199 16.23 -32.32 34.58
CA ARG A 199 17.30 -31.31 34.69
C ARG A 199 17.39 -30.85 36.14
N LYS A 200 18.53 -31.11 36.79
CA LYS A 200 18.75 -30.76 38.21
C LYS A 200 19.13 -29.28 38.38
N PRO A 201 18.74 -28.63 39.50
CA PRO A 201 19.24 -27.31 39.89
C PRO A 201 20.77 -27.27 39.88
N GLY A 202 21.35 -26.12 39.53
CA GLY A 202 22.81 -25.96 39.41
C GLY A 202 23.43 -26.50 38.11
N THR A 203 22.67 -27.18 37.26
CA THR A 203 23.16 -27.54 35.91
C THR A 203 23.04 -26.35 34.94
N PHE A 204 23.98 -26.21 34.00
CA PHE A 204 23.99 -25.11 33.03
C PHE A 204 22.64 -24.92 32.31
N LYS A 205 22.01 -26.02 31.85
CA LYS A 205 20.72 -25.96 31.15
C LYS A 205 19.56 -25.52 32.07
N PHE A 206 19.61 -25.83 33.36
CA PHE A 206 18.57 -25.45 34.32
C PHE A 206 18.56 -23.94 34.56
N GLU A 207 19.74 -23.32 34.65
CA GLU A 207 19.88 -21.88 34.90
C GLU A 207 19.72 -21.03 33.63
N ILE A 208 20.33 -21.46 32.50
CA ILE A 208 20.39 -20.65 31.28
C ILE A 208 19.04 -20.51 30.58
N ILE A 209 18.15 -21.50 30.70
CA ILE A 209 16.86 -21.51 29.98
C ILE A 209 15.93 -20.39 30.49
N PRO A 210 15.64 -20.28 31.80
CA PRO A 210 14.92 -19.14 32.36
C PRO A 210 15.53 -17.78 32.00
N GLN A 211 16.86 -17.66 32.10
CA GLN A 211 17.59 -16.43 31.74
C GLN A 211 17.39 -16.06 30.27
N LYS A 212 17.50 -17.03 29.34
CA LYS A 212 17.28 -16.82 27.91
C LYS A 212 15.85 -16.41 27.58
N LEU A 213 14.86 -16.88 28.34
CA LEU A 213 13.46 -16.49 28.17
C LEU A 213 13.19 -15.08 28.70
N LYS A 214 13.76 -14.72 29.85
CA LYS A 214 13.74 -13.33 30.38
C LYS A 214 14.44 -12.35 29.44
N GLY A 215 15.63 -12.69 28.96
CA GLY A 215 16.38 -11.87 28.00
C GLY A 215 15.67 -11.67 26.65
N ARG A 216 14.71 -12.55 26.31
CA ARG A 216 13.82 -12.39 25.15
C ARG A 216 12.50 -11.69 25.49
N ASN A 217 12.31 -11.23 26.71
CA ASN A 217 11.05 -10.68 27.21
C ASN A 217 9.87 -11.65 26.95
N LEU A 218 9.99 -12.89 27.43
CA LEU A 218 8.94 -13.92 27.35
C LEU A 218 8.43 -14.35 28.74
N LEU A 219 9.05 -13.85 29.82
CA LEU A 219 8.66 -14.15 31.20
C LEU A 219 8.70 -12.88 32.07
N PRO A 220 7.73 -12.68 32.97
CA PRO A 220 6.48 -13.46 33.06
C PRO A 220 5.59 -13.23 31.83
N LEU A 221 4.90 -14.27 31.37
CA LEU A 221 3.99 -14.15 30.23
C LEU A 221 2.57 -13.85 30.75
N ALA A 222 2.03 -12.68 30.46
CA ALA A 222 0.66 -12.29 30.81
C ALA A 222 -0.29 -12.29 29.60
N TYR A 223 -1.61 -12.20 29.82
CA TYR A 223 -2.58 -12.19 28.71
C TYR A 223 -2.48 -10.95 27.81
N ASP A 224 -2.03 -9.81 28.33
CA ASP A 224 -1.83 -8.56 27.57
C ASP A 224 -0.42 -8.41 27.00
N HIS A 225 0.43 -9.43 27.15
CA HIS A 225 1.80 -9.41 26.68
C HIS A 225 1.87 -9.27 25.14
N LEU A 226 2.66 -8.30 24.65
CA LEU A 226 2.77 -7.95 23.22
C LEU A 226 3.15 -9.13 22.30
N LYS A 227 3.91 -10.10 22.84
CA LYS A 227 4.34 -11.30 22.10
C LYS A 227 3.34 -12.46 22.11
N LEU A 228 2.33 -12.44 23.00
CA LEU A 228 1.36 -13.54 23.13
C LEU A 228 0.59 -13.84 21.83
N PRO A 229 0.17 -12.87 21.01
CA PRO A 229 -0.50 -13.14 19.73
C PRO A 229 0.32 -14.06 18.80
N TYR A 230 1.63 -13.81 18.68
CA TYR A 230 2.53 -14.63 17.87
C TYR A 230 2.70 -16.03 18.47
N ILE A 231 2.84 -16.10 19.81
CA ILE A 231 2.93 -17.38 20.54
C ILE A 231 1.67 -18.22 20.31
N LEU A 232 0.47 -17.64 20.38
CA LEU A 232 -0.80 -18.35 20.14
C LEU A 232 -0.88 -18.93 18.72
N LYS A 233 -0.42 -18.17 17.71
CA LYS A 233 -0.32 -18.68 16.34
C LYS A 233 0.68 -19.84 16.27
N ILE A 234 1.90 -19.67 16.77
CA ILE A 234 2.93 -20.72 16.78
C ILE A 234 2.44 -21.97 17.50
N MET A 235 1.79 -21.82 18.67
CA MET A 235 1.16 -22.92 19.39
C MET A 235 0.12 -23.64 18.52
N GLY A 236 -0.80 -22.91 17.89
CA GLY A 236 -1.82 -23.52 17.02
C GLY A 236 -1.20 -24.34 15.89
N PHE A 237 -0.14 -23.83 15.26
CA PHE A 237 0.61 -24.56 14.23
C PHE A 237 1.30 -25.81 14.79
N VAL A 238 1.97 -25.71 15.95
CA VAL A 238 2.66 -26.84 16.58
C VAL A 238 1.67 -27.87 17.13
N PHE A 239 0.43 -27.50 17.45
CA PHE A 239 -0.64 -28.47 17.72
C PHE A 239 -1.06 -29.24 16.45
N GLY A 240 -1.05 -28.59 15.28
CA GLY A 240 -1.34 -29.20 13.98
C GLY A 240 -0.13 -29.87 13.32
N ASP A 241 0.44 -29.22 12.29
CA ASP A 241 1.50 -29.80 11.43
C ASP A 241 2.92 -29.73 12.03
N GLY A 242 3.14 -28.92 13.08
CA GLY A 242 4.47 -28.80 13.70
C GLY A 242 4.80 -29.94 14.69
N SER A 243 6.08 -30.11 14.99
CA SER A 243 6.55 -31.01 16.06
C SER A 243 7.68 -30.39 16.88
N MET A 244 7.86 -30.86 18.11
CA MET A 244 8.98 -30.47 18.96
C MET A 244 9.50 -31.66 19.75
N ASN A 245 10.84 -31.76 19.90
CA ASN A 245 11.52 -32.88 20.55
C ASN A 245 12.85 -32.43 21.17
N PHE A 246 13.44 -33.28 22.02
CA PHE A 246 14.86 -33.22 22.38
C PHE A 246 15.60 -34.33 21.64
N ILE A 247 16.64 -33.97 20.89
CA ILE A 247 17.40 -34.91 20.05
C ILE A 247 18.89 -34.94 20.42
N GLY A 248 19.57 -36.01 20.02
CA GLY A 248 21.00 -36.21 20.22
C GLY A 248 21.41 -36.49 21.67
N LYS A 249 22.68 -36.89 21.87
CA LYS A 249 23.23 -37.26 23.20
C LYS A 249 23.20 -36.09 24.20
N ARG A 250 23.31 -34.85 23.72
CA ARG A 250 23.25 -33.62 24.54
C ARG A 250 21.81 -33.21 24.92
N GLY A 251 20.80 -33.81 24.29
CA GLY A 251 19.38 -33.50 24.49
C GLY A 251 19.08 -32.04 24.13
N ASP A 252 19.29 -31.69 22.86
CA ASP A 252 19.06 -30.35 22.33
C ASP A 252 17.63 -30.23 21.80
N GLY A 253 16.96 -29.14 22.15
CA GLY A 253 15.55 -28.95 21.81
C GLY A 253 15.40 -28.45 20.39
N VAL A 254 14.58 -29.12 19.60
CA VAL A 254 14.35 -28.82 18.19
C VAL A 254 12.86 -28.78 17.90
N LEU A 255 12.42 -27.75 17.19
CA LEU A 255 11.08 -27.65 16.62
C LEU A 255 11.19 -27.80 15.11
N HIS A 256 10.28 -28.57 14.52
CA HIS A 256 10.15 -28.73 13.07
C HIS A 256 8.80 -28.22 12.59
N PHE A 257 8.85 -27.48 11.49
CA PHE A 257 7.69 -26.91 10.81
C PHE A 257 7.70 -27.37 9.36
N SER A 258 6.58 -27.89 8.88
CA SER A 258 6.43 -28.41 7.52
C SER A 258 5.18 -27.82 6.88
N GLY A 259 5.23 -27.51 5.60
CA GLY A 259 4.13 -26.85 4.92
C GLY A 259 4.53 -26.28 3.58
N LYS A 260 3.74 -25.33 3.07
CA LYS A 260 4.08 -24.63 1.83
C LYS A 260 5.12 -23.54 2.10
N PRO A 261 6.09 -23.32 1.20
CA PRO A 261 7.18 -22.38 1.44
C PRO A 261 6.72 -20.99 1.87
N GLN A 262 5.72 -20.43 1.18
CA GLN A 262 5.24 -19.08 1.44
C GLN A 262 4.44 -18.96 2.74
N ASP A 263 3.74 -20.04 3.14
CA ASP A 263 3.02 -20.09 4.42
C ASP A 263 4.02 -20.23 5.58
N LEU A 264 5.09 -21.01 5.39
CA LEU A 264 6.18 -21.17 6.37
C LEU A 264 6.97 -19.88 6.59
N GLU A 265 7.11 -19.03 5.58
CA GLU A 265 7.79 -17.74 5.74
C GLU A 265 7.05 -16.82 6.74
N GLU A 266 5.72 -16.88 6.79
CA GLU A 266 4.95 -16.15 7.81
C GLU A 266 5.18 -16.72 9.22
N VAL A 267 5.32 -18.04 9.35
CA VAL A 267 5.68 -18.67 10.63
C VAL A 267 7.09 -18.25 11.07
N ARG A 268 8.04 -18.20 10.12
CA ARG A 268 9.42 -17.76 10.35
C ARG A 268 9.47 -16.33 10.88
N LYS A 269 8.77 -15.39 10.23
CA LYS A 269 8.68 -13.99 10.67
C LYS A 269 8.10 -13.86 12.08
N ASP A 270 7.09 -14.65 12.43
CA ASP A 270 6.48 -14.60 13.76
C ASP A 270 7.39 -15.23 14.84
N LEU A 271 8.20 -16.24 14.50
CA LEU A 271 9.26 -16.77 15.36
C LEU A 271 10.35 -15.72 15.65
N GLU A 272 10.73 -14.94 14.65
CA GLU A 272 11.69 -13.84 14.83
C GLU A 272 11.15 -12.77 15.78
N LYS A 273 9.86 -12.42 15.68
CA LYS A 273 9.20 -11.47 16.60
C LYS A 273 9.20 -11.93 18.05
N ILE A 274 9.25 -13.24 18.31
CA ILE A 274 9.39 -13.80 19.66
C ILE A 274 10.85 -14.06 20.06
N GLY A 275 11.82 -13.68 19.23
CA GLY A 275 13.25 -13.70 19.54
C GLY A 275 13.97 -15.01 19.19
N TYR A 276 13.44 -15.79 18.24
CA TYR A 276 14.05 -17.04 17.78
C TYR A 276 14.34 -17.00 16.29
N THR A 277 15.53 -17.49 15.91
CA THR A 277 15.99 -17.50 14.51
C THR A 277 15.69 -18.85 13.88
N PRO A 278 14.87 -18.92 12.83
CA PRO A 278 14.59 -20.15 12.11
C PRO A 278 15.69 -20.48 11.08
N SER A 279 16.05 -21.76 10.96
CA SER A 279 16.93 -22.26 9.88
C SER A 279 16.29 -22.04 8.50
N PRO A 280 17.06 -21.88 7.41
CA PRO A 280 16.52 -21.70 6.06
C PRO A 280 15.46 -22.74 5.66
N LEU A 281 14.62 -22.41 4.69
CA LEU A 281 13.67 -23.38 4.14
C LEU A 281 14.42 -24.50 3.41
N HIS A 282 14.14 -25.74 3.79
CA HIS A 282 14.65 -26.95 3.17
C HIS A 282 13.58 -27.56 2.27
N TYR A 283 13.96 -27.94 1.05
CA TYR A 283 13.09 -28.53 0.04
C TYR A 283 13.50 -29.98 -0.19
N GLN A 284 12.54 -30.91 -0.06
CA GLN A 284 12.77 -32.32 -0.24
C GLN A 284 11.67 -32.93 -1.10
N LYS A 285 12.03 -33.75 -2.08
CA LYS A 285 11.07 -34.60 -2.80
C LYS A 285 10.85 -35.87 -1.99
N THR A 286 9.61 -36.12 -1.57
CA THR A 286 9.24 -37.34 -0.86
C THR A 286 8.30 -38.17 -1.72
N LYS A 287 8.59 -39.47 -1.84
CA LYS A 287 7.75 -40.44 -2.55
C LYS A 287 6.44 -40.64 -1.79
N ASP A 288 5.32 -40.80 -2.50
CA ASP A 288 4.02 -41.06 -1.88
C ASP A 288 4.11 -42.23 -0.89
N PRO A 289 3.81 -42.00 0.41
CA PRO A 289 3.79 -43.07 1.42
C PRO A 289 2.79 -44.19 1.10
N ARG A 290 1.82 -43.95 0.20
CA ARG A 290 0.80 -44.93 -0.22
C ARG A 290 1.24 -45.79 -1.41
N GLY A 291 2.52 -45.73 -1.81
CA GLY A 291 3.09 -46.59 -2.84
C GLY A 291 2.82 -46.15 -4.28
N SER A 292 2.27 -44.95 -4.51
CA SER A 292 2.16 -44.43 -5.89
C SER A 292 3.53 -43.89 -6.38
N ASN A 293 3.79 -43.94 -7.69
CA ASN A 293 4.99 -43.36 -8.31
C ASN A 293 5.01 -41.81 -8.31
N LYS A 294 4.19 -41.16 -7.46
CA LYS A 294 4.11 -39.70 -7.35
C LYS A 294 5.08 -39.20 -6.27
N TYR A 295 5.82 -38.16 -6.62
CA TYR A 295 6.66 -37.41 -5.69
C TYR A 295 5.93 -36.13 -5.28
N TYR A 296 6.08 -35.72 -4.03
CA TYR A 296 5.59 -34.45 -3.52
C TYR A 296 6.76 -33.61 -3.05
N ASP A 297 6.75 -32.33 -3.40
CA ASP A 297 7.68 -31.36 -2.83
C ASP A 297 7.24 -31.03 -1.40
N CYS A 298 8.05 -31.45 -0.44
CA CYS A 298 7.93 -31.09 0.96
C CYS A 298 8.87 -29.92 1.26
N CYS A 299 8.35 -28.87 1.89
CA CYS A 299 9.15 -27.77 2.40
C CYS A 299 9.05 -27.74 3.92
N SER A 300 10.20 -27.54 4.58
CA SER A 300 10.27 -27.51 6.04
C SER A 300 11.36 -26.58 6.53
N PHE A 301 11.30 -26.21 7.81
CA PHE A 301 12.44 -25.62 8.52
C PHE A 301 12.45 -26.09 9.97
N ALA A 302 13.59 -25.91 10.62
CA ALA A 302 13.77 -26.21 12.04
C ALA A 302 14.15 -24.96 12.87
N VAL A 303 13.87 -25.02 14.16
CA VAL A 303 14.36 -24.08 15.17
C VAL A 303 15.07 -24.86 16.25
N ASN A 304 16.38 -24.67 16.37
CA ASN A 304 17.21 -25.30 17.40
C ASN A 304 17.23 -24.42 18.66
N ALA A 305 16.29 -24.66 19.58
CA ALA A 305 16.15 -23.87 20.79
C ALA A 305 15.52 -24.67 21.94
N SER A 306 16.35 -25.21 22.85
CA SER A 306 15.88 -25.83 24.09
C SER A 306 14.98 -24.91 24.92
N SER A 307 15.27 -23.60 24.96
CA SER A 307 14.44 -22.65 25.70
C SER A 307 13.04 -22.52 25.11
N LEU A 308 12.88 -22.61 23.78
CA LEU A 308 11.57 -22.55 23.13
C LEU A 308 10.76 -23.82 23.35
N VAL A 309 11.40 -25.00 23.27
CA VAL A 309 10.73 -26.28 23.54
C VAL A 309 10.19 -26.31 24.97
N VAL A 310 11.02 -25.95 25.97
CA VAL A 310 10.59 -25.90 27.38
C VAL A 310 9.48 -24.87 27.57
N PHE A 311 9.58 -23.70 26.95
CA PHE A 311 8.56 -22.66 27.03
C PHE A 311 7.20 -23.12 26.49
N LEU A 312 7.18 -23.73 25.30
CA LEU A 312 5.93 -24.25 24.70
C LEU A 312 5.38 -25.44 25.48
N GLU A 313 6.22 -26.34 25.97
CA GLU A 313 5.81 -27.46 26.84
C GLU A 313 5.17 -26.95 28.14
N THR A 314 5.74 -25.89 28.73
CA THR A 314 5.18 -25.21 29.92
C THR A 314 3.82 -24.57 29.63
N LEU A 315 3.62 -24.05 28.41
CA LEU A 315 2.32 -23.52 27.95
C LEU A 315 1.29 -24.63 27.64
N GLY A 316 1.70 -25.89 27.66
CA GLY A 316 0.86 -27.07 27.44
C GLY A 316 0.84 -27.59 26.00
N VAL A 317 1.83 -27.23 25.18
CA VAL A 317 2.02 -27.83 23.85
C VAL A 317 2.60 -29.25 24.01
N PRO A 318 2.04 -30.29 23.36
CA PRO A 318 2.54 -31.66 23.48
C PRO A 318 3.90 -31.84 22.77
N ARG A 319 4.85 -32.51 23.44
CA ARG A 319 6.19 -32.82 22.91
C ARG A 319 6.21 -34.24 22.33
N GLY A 320 6.73 -34.43 21.12
CA GLY A 320 6.80 -35.74 20.46
C GLY A 320 5.51 -36.17 19.75
N SER A 321 5.29 -37.50 19.64
CA SER A 321 4.17 -38.06 18.87
C SER A 321 2.82 -37.76 19.52
N LYS A 322 2.03 -36.88 18.92
CA LYS A 322 0.67 -36.53 19.36
C LYS A 322 -0.31 -37.71 19.29
N VAL A 323 -0.06 -38.65 18.38
CA VAL A 323 -0.90 -39.83 18.18
C VAL A 323 -0.80 -40.79 19.38
N SER A 324 0.38 -40.83 19.99
CA SER A 324 0.75 -41.81 21.03
C SER A 324 0.82 -41.23 22.44
N GLN A 325 0.32 -40.01 22.67
CA GLN A 325 0.32 -39.38 24.00
C GLN A 325 -0.99 -38.66 24.30
N PRO A 326 -1.41 -38.55 25.57
CA PRO A 326 -2.56 -37.75 25.95
C PRO A 326 -2.24 -36.25 25.93
N TYR A 327 -3.16 -35.42 25.45
CA TYR A 327 -3.10 -33.95 25.59
C TYR A 327 -4.49 -33.33 25.47
N ARG A 328 -4.64 -32.07 25.92
CA ARG A 328 -5.88 -31.28 25.84
C ARG A 328 -5.55 -29.84 25.45
N VAL A 329 -6.57 -29.01 25.21
CA VAL A 329 -6.36 -27.56 25.05
C VAL A 329 -5.98 -26.96 26.41
N PRO A 330 -4.90 -26.18 26.51
CA PRO A 330 -4.50 -25.56 27.77
C PRO A 330 -5.63 -24.72 28.39
N LYS A 331 -5.95 -24.95 29.67
CA LYS A 331 -7.08 -24.31 30.36
C LYS A 331 -7.03 -22.78 30.31
N TRP A 332 -5.83 -22.20 30.28
CA TRP A 332 -5.64 -20.76 30.22
C TRP A 332 -6.12 -20.14 28.90
N ILE A 333 -6.15 -20.89 27.80
CA ILE A 333 -6.66 -20.42 26.48
C ILE A 333 -8.14 -20.07 26.57
N PHE A 334 -8.93 -20.83 27.33
CA PHE A 334 -10.36 -20.56 27.54
C PHE A 334 -10.63 -19.23 28.23
N LYS A 335 -9.65 -18.68 28.95
CA LYS A 335 -9.75 -17.39 29.65
C LYS A 335 -9.29 -16.20 28.78
N THR A 336 -8.68 -16.46 27.62
CA THR A 336 -8.24 -15.38 26.71
C THR A 336 -9.44 -14.65 26.09
N PRO A 337 -9.30 -13.36 25.73
CA PRO A 337 -10.29 -12.67 24.90
C PRO A 337 -10.54 -13.38 23.57
N LEU A 338 -11.71 -13.13 22.98
CA LEU A 338 -12.16 -13.84 21.77
C LEU A 338 -11.17 -13.75 20.59
N TRP A 339 -10.49 -12.62 20.42
CA TRP A 339 -9.50 -12.45 19.36
C TRP A 339 -8.19 -13.23 19.59
N GLN A 340 -7.82 -13.51 20.84
CA GLN A 340 -6.68 -14.36 21.16
C GLN A 340 -7.04 -15.85 20.98
N LYS A 341 -8.24 -16.27 21.43
CA LYS A 341 -8.79 -17.61 21.11
C LYS A 341 -8.77 -17.87 19.61
N ARG A 342 -9.14 -16.85 18.83
CA ARG A 342 -9.14 -16.90 17.37
C ARG A 342 -7.77 -17.27 16.84
N LEU A 343 -6.70 -16.61 17.27
CA LEU A 343 -5.35 -16.81 16.71
C LEU A 343 -4.88 -18.26 16.86
N PHE A 344 -5.14 -18.87 18.03
CA PHE A 344 -4.86 -20.29 18.26
C PHE A 344 -5.68 -21.18 17.31
N LEU A 345 -7.00 -21.00 17.25
CA LEU A 345 -7.88 -21.79 16.39
C LEU A 345 -7.58 -21.61 14.90
N ALA A 346 -7.42 -20.37 14.44
CA ALA A 346 -7.20 -20.05 13.03
C ALA A 346 -5.88 -20.61 12.52
N SER A 347 -4.83 -20.64 13.36
CA SER A 347 -3.58 -21.30 13.03
C SER A 347 -3.70 -22.82 13.01
N LEU A 348 -4.38 -23.41 14.02
CA LEU A 348 -4.63 -24.85 14.06
C LEU A 348 -5.48 -25.32 12.85
N PHE A 349 -6.48 -24.52 12.47
CA PHE A 349 -7.32 -24.76 11.30
C PHE A 349 -6.57 -24.54 9.98
N GLY A 350 -5.54 -23.70 9.96
CA GLY A 350 -4.60 -23.55 8.85
C GLY A 350 -3.93 -24.88 8.47
N CYS A 351 -3.63 -25.70 9.47
CA CYS A 351 -3.06 -27.05 9.33
C CYS A 351 -4.12 -28.09 8.96
N GLU A 352 -5.16 -28.23 9.79
CA GLU A 352 -5.97 -29.47 9.80
C GLU A 352 -7.42 -29.31 9.30
N LEU A 353 -8.04 -28.13 9.46
CA LEU A 353 -9.45 -27.97 9.09
C LEU A 353 -9.66 -28.04 7.57
N ARG A 354 -10.55 -28.93 7.12
CA ARG A 354 -10.86 -29.07 5.70
C ARG A 354 -11.32 -27.73 5.08
N ILE A 355 -10.78 -27.42 3.90
CA ILE A 355 -11.10 -26.22 3.14
C ILE A 355 -12.59 -26.21 2.72
N PRO A 356 -13.23 -25.04 2.49
CA PRO A 356 -14.61 -25.01 2.00
C PRO A 356 -14.75 -25.83 0.71
N HIS A 357 -15.65 -26.83 0.74
CA HIS A 357 -15.93 -27.70 -0.39
C HIS A 357 -17.44 -27.79 -0.64
N ARG A 358 -17.85 -27.59 -1.90
CA ARG A 358 -19.26 -27.69 -2.30
C ARG A 358 -19.78 -29.13 -2.22
N ARG A 359 -21.10 -29.26 -2.04
CA ARG A 359 -21.83 -30.49 -2.28
C ARG A 359 -22.02 -30.69 -3.78
N LEU A 360 -21.68 -31.88 -4.28
CA LEU A 360 -21.90 -32.24 -5.69
C LEU A 360 -23.37 -32.52 -5.99
N ASP A 361 -24.05 -33.16 -5.05
CA ASP A 361 -25.47 -33.53 -5.14
C ASP A 361 -26.43 -32.36 -4.88
N ARG A 362 -25.94 -31.29 -4.24
CA ARG A 362 -26.78 -30.15 -3.83
C ARG A 362 -26.11 -28.80 -4.05
N ARG A 363 -26.39 -28.19 -5.20
CA ARG A 363 -25.90 -26.85 -5.58
C ARG A 363 -26.21 -25.80 -4.51
N GLY A 364 -25.25 -24.91 -4.24
CA GLY A 364 -25.41 -23.85 -3.22
C GLY A 364 -25.20 -24.29 -1.77
N TYR A 365 -24.77 -25.53 -1.51
CA TYR A 365 -24.47 -26.02 -0.16
C TYR A 365 -23.02 -26.48 -0.08
N PHE A 366 -22.45 -26.35 1.12
CA PHE A 366 -21.12 -26.88 1.44
C PHE A 366 -21.26 -28.20 2.20
N ASN A 367 -20.25 -29.05 2.08
CA ASN A 367 -20.06 -30.18 2.97
C ASN A 367 -19.87 -29.70 4.41
N ALA A 368 -20.23 -30.54 5.37
CA ALA A 368 -19.89 -30.28 6.76
C ALA A 368 -18.37 -30.16 6.89
N PRO A 369 -17.83 -29.02 7.38
CA PRO A 369 -16.41 -28.92 7.65
C PRO A 369 -16.04 -29.95 8.73
N ALA A 370 -14.92 -30.63 8.53
CA ALA A 370 -14.42 -31.62 9.46
C ALA A 370 -13.02 -31.20 9.92
N PHE A 371 -12.80 -31.25 11.23
CA PHE A 371 -11.49 -31.05 11.84
C PHE A 371 -10.96 -32.42 12.29
N PRO A 372 -9.99 -33.00 11.56
CA PRO A 372 -9.48 -34.34 11.84
C PRO A 372 -8.36 -34.32 12.88
N MET A 373 -8.19 -35.45 13.56
CA MET A 373 -6.99 -35.81 14.31
C MET A 373 -6.79 -37.33 14.31
N ALA A 374 -5.64 -37.80 14.78
CA ALA A 374 -5.38 -39.23 14.95
C ALA A 374 -4.90 -39.57 16.36
N LYS A 375 -5.32 -40.74 16.86
CA LYS A 375 -4.90 -41.32 18.14
C LYS A 375 -4.72 -42.83 18.01
N ARG A 376 -3.88 -43.40 18.87
CA ARG A 376 -3.89 -44.85 19.14
C ARG A 376 -5.19 -45.24 19.83
N GLU A 377 -5.52 -46.52 19.77
CA GLU A 377 -6.78 -47.06 20.28
C GLU A 377 -7.01 -46.74 21.76
N GLU A 378 -5.98 -46.91 22.57
CA GLU A 378 -5.99 -46.63 24.01
C GLU A 378 -6.13 -45.13 24.36
N LEU A 379 -5.98 -44.23 23.38
CA LEU A 379 -6.06 -42.77 23.56
C LEU A 379 -7.26 -42.14 22.84
N ILE A 380 -8.22 -42.94 22.38
CA ILE A 380 -9.41 -42.43 21.67
C ILE A 380 -10.22 -41.46 22.55
N GLU A 381 -10.47 -41.81 23.81
CA GLU A 381 -11.25 -40.95 24.72
C GLU A 381 -10.53 -39.62 24.98
N ASN A 382 -9.19 -39.64 25.14
CA ASN A 382 -8.41 -38.40 25.20
C ASN A 382 -8.52 -37.57 23.90
N GLY A 383 -8.56 -38.23 22.75
CA GLY A 383 -8.81 -37.57 21.48
C GLY A 383 -10.18 -36.88 21.42
N LYS A 384 -11.24 -37.56 21.89
CA LYS A 384 -12.59 -36.97 22.00
C LYS A 384 -12.59 -35.76 22.93
N ASP A 385 -11.96 -35.88 24.09
CA ASP A 385 -11.78 -34.81 25.07
C ASP A 385 -11.16 -33.53 24.45
N PHE A 386 -10.12 -33.70 23.62
CA PHE A 386 -9.51 -32.58 22.90
C PHE A 386 -10.45 -31.98 21.86
N LEU A 387 -11.17 -32.80 21.09
CA LEU A 387 -12.14 -32.32 20.11
C LEU A 387 -13.34 -31.60 20.77
N GLU A 388 -13.76 -32.05 21.95
CA GLU A 388 -14.76 -31.35 22.76
C GLU A 388 -14.26 -30.00 23.25
N ASP A 389 -12.99 -29.90 23.64
CA ASP A 389 -12.36 -28.63 24.01
C ASP A 389 -12.34 -27.66 22.82
N ILE A 390 -12.03 -28.14 21.61
CA ILE A 390 -12.15 -27.35 20.37
C ILE A 390 -13.61 -26.94 20.13
N ALA A 391 -14.58 -27.84 20.32
CA ALA A 391 -16.01 -27.53 20.18
C ALA A 391 -16.48 -26.46 21.18
N LYS A 392 -15.98 -26.49 22.43
CA LYS A 392 -16.23 -25.46 23.45
C LYS A 392 -15.68 -24.11 23.01
N LEU A 393 -14.44 -24.05 22.51
CA LEU A 393 -13.88 -22.80 21.98
C LEU A 393 -14.68 -22.27 20.78
N LEU A 394 -15.11 -23.14 19.87
CA LEU A 394 -15.95 -22.79 18.71
C LEU A 394 -17.29 -22.16 19.13
N LYS A 395 -17.88 -22.64 20.23
CA LYS A 395 -19.15 -22.12 20.76
C LYS A 395 -19.08 -20.62 21.06
N ASP A 396 -17.94 -20.11 21.54
CA ASP A 396 -17.73 -18.68 21.82
C ASP A 396 -17.82 -17.80 20.56
N PHE A 397 -17.56 -18.36 19.38
CA PHE A 397 -17.70 -17.66 18.10
C PHE A 397 -19.12 -17.78 17.52
N GLY A 398 -19.99 -18.57 18.15
CA GLY A 398 -21.31 -18.95 17.65
C GLY A 398 -21.26 -20.11 16.66
N VAL A 399 -20.21 -20.93 16.70
CA VAL A 399 -20.04 -22.11 15.85
C VAL A 399 -20.46 -23.36 16.62
N LYS A 400 -21.45 -24.08 16.08
CA LYS A 400 -21.97 -25.35 16.56
C LYS A 400 -21.30 -26.51 15.84
N SER A 401 -20.79 -27.46 16.62
CA SER A 401 -20.40 -28.79 16.18
C SER A 401 -21.60 -29.75 16.25
N LEU A 402 -21.57 -30.83 15.47
CA LEU A 402 -22.64 -31.83 15.40
C LEU A 402 -22.29 -33.05 16.26
N TYR A 403 -21.22 -33.74 15.92
CA TYR A 403 -20.75 -34.95 16.58
C TYR A 403 -19.26 -35.18 16.24
N ILE A 404 -18.65 -36.16 16.90
CA ILE A 404 -17.30 -36.64 16.60
C ILE A 404 -17.44 -37.99 15.89
N ASP A 405 -16.92 -38.08 14.68
CA ASP A 405 -16.88 -39.32 13.91
C ASP A 405 -15.58 -40.11 14.21
N LYS A 406 -15.63 -41.43 14.10
CA LYS A 406 -14.50 -42.34 14.33
C LYS A 406 -14.38 -43.32 13.17
N ARG A 407 -13.20 -43.36 12.52
CA ARG A 407 -12.88 -44.37 11.50
C ARG A 407 -11.46 -44.94 11.66
N LYS A 408 -11.26 -46.20 11.31
CA LYS A 408 -9.92 -46.84 11.31
C LYS A 408 -9.05 -46.15 10.25
N LYS A 409 -7.85 -45.67 10.62
CA LYS A 409 -7.03 -44.81 9.75
C LYS A 409 -5.89 -45.55 9.07
N HIS A 410 -5.03 -46.21 9.86
CA HIS A 410 -3.79 -46.78 9.36
C HIS A 410 -3.22 -47.81 10.36
N ILE A 411 -2.66 -48.90 9.84
CA ILE A 411 -1.85 -49.87 10.59
C ILE A 411 -0.40 -49.55 10.24
N ASN A 412 0.42 -49.22 11.24
CA ASN A 412 1.83 -48.92 10.99
C ASN A 412 2.64 -50.21 10.76
N THR A 413 3.91 -50.06 10.39
CA THR A 413 4.84 -51.18 10.13
C THR A 413 5.08 -52.10 11.33
N LYS A 414 4.69 -51.69 12.54
CA LYS A 414 4.76 -52.49 13.78
C LYS A 414 3.43 -53.16 14.13
N GLY A 415 2.42 -53.11 13.24
CA GLY A 415 1.09 -53.68 13.48
C GLY A 415 0.17 -52.82 14.37
N GLU A 416 0.61 -51.65 14.82
CA GLU A 416 -0.17 -50.79 15.71
C GLU A 416 -1.25 -50.02 14.93
N ILE A 417 -2.48 -50.06 15.44
CA ILE A 417 -3.64 -49.42 14.80
C ILE A 417 -3.77 -47.97 15.27
N SER A 418 -3.89 -47.05 14.32
CA SER A 418 -4.29 -45.67 14.58
C SER A 418 -5.70 -45.40 14.07
N TRP A 419 -6.47 -44.65 14.86
CA TRP A 419 -7.83 -44.24 14.58
C TRP A 419 -7.88 -42.76 14.20
N ALA A 420 -8.68 -42.42 13.18
CA ALA A 420 -8.99 -41.05 12.81
C ALA A 420 -10.27 -40.63 13.54
N LEU A 421 -10.19 -39.51 14.25
CA LEU A 421 -11.33 -38.84 14.86
C LEU A 421 -11.58 -37.55 14.11
N GLU A 422 -12.84 -37.24 13.79
CA GLU A 422 -13.19 -36.01 13.08
C GLU A 422 -14.31 -35.26 13.80
N LEU A 423 -14.03 -34.02 14.24
CA LEU A 423 -15.06 -33.14 14.74
C LEU A 423 -15.84 -32.57 13.55
N ILE A 424 -17.11 -32.97 13.43
CA ILE A 424 -17.99 -32.52 12.36
C ILE A 424 -18.67 -31.22 12.75
N ILE A 425 -18.46 -30.17 11.96
CA ILE A 425 -18.99 -28.82 12.20
C ILE A 425 -20.26 -28.62 11.37
N SER A 426 -21.27 -27.95 11.94
CA SER A 426 -22.54 -27.77 11.25
C SER A 426 -22.39 -26.99 9.92
N PRO A 427 -22.90 -27.51 8.79
CA PRO A 427 -22.85 -26.82 7.48
C PRO A 427 -23.93 -25.74 7.32
N LYS A 428 -24.68 -25.41 8.39
CA LYS A 428 -25.73 -24.38 8.32
C LYS A 428 -25.10 -23.01 7.98
N PRO A 429 -25.69 -22.20 7.08
CA PRO A 429 -25.07 -20.95 6.62
C PRO A 429 -24.61 -19.99 7.73
N LYS A 430 -25.42 -19.76 8.76
CA LYS A 430 -25.06 -18.89 9.91
C LYS A 430 -23.84 -19.42 10.67
N ASN A 431 -23.69 -20.74 10.72
CA ASN A 431 -22.58 -21.43 11.36
C ASN A 431 -21.29 -21.22 10.57
N LEU A 432 -21.35 -21.48 9.27
CA LEU A 432 -20.22 -21.32 8.35
C LEU A 432 -19.74 -19.86 8.24
N LEU A 433 -20.67 -18.90 8.25
CA LEU A 433 -20.34 -17.47 8.32
C LEU A 433 -19.57 -17.11 9.61
N SER A 434 -19.88 -17.77 10.73
CA SER A 434 -19.14 -17.57 11.98
C SER A 434 -17.77 -18.25 11.93
N LEU A 435 -17.70 -19.47 11.40
CA LEU A 435 -16.45 -20.22 11.25
C LEU A 435 -15.46 -19.48 10.34
N TRP A 436 -15.85 -19.20 9.09
CA TRP A 436 -14.95 -18.61 8.11
C TRP A 436 -14.85 -17.08 8.21
N GLY A 437 -15.94 -16.40 8.57
CA GLY A 437 -15.97 -14.93 8.63
C GLY A 437 -15.40 -14.35 9.92
N LYS A 438 -15.42 -15.08 11.04
CA LYS A 438 -14.85 -14.61 12.33
C LYS A 438 -13.52 -15.29 12.66
N ILE A 439 -13.42 -16.61 12.47
CA ILE A 439 -12.20 -17.36 12.80
C ILE A 439 -11.23 -17.31 11.62
N GLY A 440 -11.65 -17.83 10.47
CA GLY A 440 -10.82 -17.88 9.26
C GLY A 440 -9.62 -18.80 9.42
N PHE A 441 -8.51 -18.47 8.74
CA PHE A 441 -7.30 -19.29 8.70
C PHE A 441 -6.06 -18.39 8.85
N GLU A 442 -5.06 -18.86 9.59
CA GLU A 442 -3.70 -18.29 9.67
C GLU A 442 -2.71 -19.32 9.14
N TYR A 443 -1.55 -18.87 8.64
CA TYR A 443 -0.50 -19.74 8.05
C TYR A 443 -1.00 -20.69 6.95
N ASN A 444 -2.08 -20.33 6.26
CA ASN A 444 -2.54 -21.04 5.06
C ASN A 444 -3.28 -20.08 4.14
N PHE A 445 -2.54 -19.43 3.23
CA PHE A 445 -3.08 -18.41 2.35
C PHE A 445 -4.21 -18.93 1.46
N LYS A 446 -4.06 -20.16 0.92
CA LYS A 446 -5.08 -20.78 0.04
C LYS A 446 -6.40 -21.01 0.78
N ARG A 447 -6.35 -21.51 2.03
CA ARG A 447 -7.56 -21.73 2.84
C ARG A 447 -8.21 -20.40 3.20
N ALA A 448 -7.43 -19.39 3.61
CA ALA A 448 -7.95 -18.06 3.92
C ALA A 448 -8.68 -17.42 2.73
N TYR A 449 -8.07 -17.47 1.55
CA TYR A 449 -8.64 -17.00 0.30
C TYR A 449 -10.00 -17.65 -0.01
N ILE A 450 -10.07 -18.99 -0.04
CA ILE A 450 -11.30 -19.72 -0.37
C ILE A 450 -12.38 -19.49 0.69
N ALA A 451 -11.99 -19.35 1.95
CA ALA A 451 -12.90 -19.03 3.05
C ALA A 451 -13.58 -17.66 2.87
N ASN A 452 -12.82 -16.65 2.43
CA ASN A 452 -13.37 -15.32 2.16
C ASN A 452 -14.43 -15.36 1.06
N VAL A 453 -14.15 -16.06 -0.04
CA VAL A 453 -15.13 -16.24 -1.12
C VAL A 453 -16.36 -17.00 -0.63
N ALA A 454 -16.18 -18.06 0.17
CA ALA A 454 -17.27 -18.82 0.76
C ALA A 454 -18.17 -17.97 1.69
N VAL A 455 -17.59 -17.05 2.46
CA VAL A 455 -18.35 -16.08 3.26
C VAL A 455 -19.24 -15.22 2.37
N GLN A 456 -18.72 -14.73 1.25
CA GLN A 456 -19.50 -13.91 0.32
C GLN A 456 -20.63 -14.70 -0.36
N TYR A 457 -20.33 -15.93 -0.81
CA TYR A 457 -21.31 -16.83 -1.41
C TYR A 457 -22.46 -17.17 -0.44
N LEU A 458 -22.15 -17.41 0.84
CA LEU A 458 -23.14 -17.66 1.88
C LEU A 458 -24.01 -16.44 2.17
N LYS A 459 -23.45 -15.22 2.14
CA LYS A 459 -24.22 -13.98 2.28
C LYS A 459 -25.20 -13.79 1.11
N LEU A 460 -24.74 -14.02 -0.12
CA LEU A 460 -25.60 -13.99 -1.32
C LEU A 460 -26.76 -14.98 -1.17
N LYS A 461 -26.47 -16.23 -0.77
CA LYS A 461 -27.49 -17.25 -0.50
C LYS A 461 -28.49 -16.81 0.57
N GLN A 462 -28.01 -16.30 1.71
CA GLN A 462 -28.89 -15.87 2.80
C GLN A 462 -29.81 -14.72 2.38
N LYS A 463 -29.29 -13.77 1.61
CA LYS A 463 -30.07 -12.66 1.09
C LYS A 463 -31.21 -13.14 0.19
N ILE A 464 -30.91 -13.99 -0.80
CA ILE A 464 -31.90 -14.55 -1.72
C ILE A 464 -33.00 -15.31 -0.96
N LEU A 465 -32.61 -16.13 0.03
CA LEU A 465 -33.57 -16.87 0.84
C LEU A 465 -34.45 -15.95 1.69
N LYS A 466 -33.88 -14.90 2.29
CA LYS A 466 -34.63 -13.91 3.07
C LYS A 466 -35.62 -13.12 2.22
N GLU A 467 -35.22 -12.72 1.01
CA GLU A 467 -36.09 -12.00 0.08
C GLU A 467 -37.29 -12.86 -0.37
N LYS A 468 -37.04 -14.15 -0.63
CA LYS A 468 -38.10 -15.14 -0.88
C LYS A 468 -38.99 -15.37 0.35
N GLU A 469 -38.42 -15.41 1.54
CA GLU A 469 -39.17 -15.59 2.79
C GLU A 469 -40.11 -14.41 3.05
N VAL A 470 -39.66 -13.17 2.85
CA VAL A 470 -40.50 -11.96 2.94
C VAL A 470 -41.61 -11.99 1.89
N ALA A 471 -41.30 -12.42 0.66
CA ALA A 471 -42.34 -12.57 -0.36
C ALA A 471 -43.41 -13.60 0.05
N ILE A 472 -43.00 -14.76 0.59
CA ILE A 472 -43.91 -15.82 1.03
C ILE A 472 -44.77 -15.40 2.23
N LYS A 473 -44.17 -14.74 3.23
CA LYS A 473 -44.81 -14.49 4.52
C LYS A 473 -45.59 -13.18 4.58
N GLU A 474 -45.18 -12.18 3.80
CA GLU A 474 -45.70 -10.82 3.94
C GLU A 474 -46.32 -10.36 2.62
N LYS A 475 -45.53 -10.23 1.55
CA LYS A 475 -45.98 -9.55 0.32
C LYS A 475 -47.09 -10.28 -0.43
N VAL A 476 -46.94 -11.59 -0.66
CA VAL A 476 -47.94 -12.37 -1.40
C VAL A 476 -49.24 -12.50 -0.60
N PRO A 477 -49.23 -12.86 0.71
CA PRO A 477 -50.45 -12.85 1.52
C PRO A 477 -51.19 -11.51 1.53
N GLN A 478 -50.46 -10.38 1.58
CA GLN A 478 -51.08 -9.05 1.52
C GLN A 478 -51.80 -8.80 0.20
N LEU A 479 -51.19 -9.14 -0.94
CA LEU A 479 -51.78 -8.94 -2.26
C LEU A 479 -52.89 -9.96 -2.58
N LEU A 480 -52.86 -11.17 -2.00
CA LEU A 480 -53.96 -12.12 -2.14
C LEU A 480 -55.25 -11.60 -1.48
N LYS A 481 -55.14 -10.80 -0.40
CA LYS A 481 -56.29 -10.19 0.27
C LYS A 481 -56.96 -9.09 -0.54
N THR A 482 -56.30 -8.53 -1.55
CA THR A 482 -56.86 -7.46 -2.39
C THR A 482 -57.67 -7.99 -3.57
N GLY A 483 -57.84 -9.31 -3.71
CA GLY A 483 -58.63 -9.93 -4.78
C GLY A 483 -57.93 -10.01 -6.15
N LEU A 484 -56.66 -9.62 -6.25
CA LEU A 484 -55.89 -9.67 -7.49
C LEU A 484 -55.67 -11.12 -7.95
N SER A 485 -55.67 -11.34 -9.26
CA SER A 485 -55.31 -12.63 -9.85
C SER A 485 -53.85 -12.99 -9.60
N TYR A 486 -53.51 -14.27 -9.64
CA TYR A 486 -52.12 -14.71 -9.43
C TYR A 486 -51.15 -14.08 -10.43
N GLN A 487 -51.63 -13.81 -11.65
CA GLN A 487 -50.83 -13.21 -12.72
C GLN A 487 -50.52 -11.73 -12.43
N GLU A 488 -51.49 -10.98 -11.92
CA GLU A 488 -51.32 -9.58 -11.52
C GLU A 488 -50.37 -9.46 -10.33
N ILE A 489 -50.54 -10.32 -9.31
CA ILE A 489 -49.62 -10.40 -8.15
C ILE A 489 -48.20 -10.74 -8.62
N ALA A 490 -48.06 -11.69 -9.55
CA ALA A 490 -46.76 -12.05 -10.10
C ALA A 490 -46.11 -10.91 -10.89
N ASN A 491 -46.88 -10.16 -11.68
CA ASN A 491 -46.36 -9.00 -12.42
C ASN A 491 -45.90 -7.87 -11.49
N GLN A 492 -46.58 -7.65 -10.37
CA GLN A 492 -46.18 -6.62 -9.39
C GLN A 492 -44.94 -6.99 -8.57
N LEU A 493 -44.74 -8.28 -8.27
CA LEU A 493 -43.65 -8.73 -7.38
C LEU A 493 -42.42 -9.27 -8.13
N VAL A 494 -42.49 -9.43 -9.46
CA VAL A 494 -41.39 -10.02 -10.24
C VAL A 494 -40.11 -9.21 -10.07
N SER A 495 -39.03 -9.89 -9.74
CA SER A 495 -37.69 -9.33 -9.61
C SER A 495 -36.65 -10.45 -9.66
N ASN A 496 -35.36 -10.15 -9.72
CA ASN A 496 -34.34 -11.18 -9.47
C ASN A 496 -34.02 -11.17 -7.96
N PRO A 497 -34.39 -12.20 -7.17
CA PRO A 497 -34.59 -13.61 -7.54
C PRO A 497 -36.06 -14.14 -7.54
N LEU A 498 -37.07 -13.28 -7.47
CA LEU A 498 -38.51 -13.62 -7.48
C LEU A 498 -39.06 -13.75 -8.92
N THR A 499 -38.99 -14.95 -9.51
CA THR A 499 -39.54 -15.19 -10.85
C THR A 499 -41.07 -15.22 -10.85
N LYS A 500 -41.72 -14.86 -11.98
CA LYS A 500 -43.19 -14.95 -12.11
C LYS A 500 -43.72 -16.33 -11.73
N ARG A 501 -43.07 -17.38 -12.25
CA ARG A 501 -43.40 -18.78 -11.93
C ARG A 501 -43.33 -19.09 -10.44
N PHE A 502 -42.34 -18.56 -9.73
CA PHE A 502 -42.21 -18.74 -8.29
C PHE A 502 -43.34 -18.04 -7.52
N ILE A 503 -43.71 -16.83 -7.91
CA ILE A 503 -44.79 -16.08 -7.24
C ILE A 503 -46.15 -16.76 -7.45
N ILE A 504 -46.46 -17.19 -8.68
CA ILE A 504 -47.70 -17.91 -9.00
C ILE A 504 -47.79 -19.22 -8.19
N ASP A 505 -46.70 -19.99 -8.12
CA ASP A 505 -46.63 -21.23 -7.32
C ASP A 505 -46.86 -20.96 -5.81
N ILE A 506 -46.35 -19.84 -5.29
CA ILE A 506 -46.61 -19.44 -3.90
C ILE A 506 -48.08 -19.08 -3.71
N CYS A 507 -48.66 -18.25 -4.57
CA CYS A 507 -50.06 -17.86 -4.49
C CYS A 507 -50.98 -19.09 -4.41
N TRP A 508 -50.76 -20.06 -5.31
CA TRP A 508 -51.49 -21.31 -5.33
C TRP A 508 -51.29 -22.13 -4.04
N LYS A 509 -50.05 -22.27 -3.57
CA LYS A 509 -49.74 -23.05 -2.35
C LYS A 509 -50.36 -22.44 -1.10
N LEU A 510 -50.29 -21.12 -0.95
CA LEU A 510 -50.86 -20.42 0.20
C LEU A 510 -52.39 -20.54 0.22
N ASN A 511 -53.05 -20.39 -0.92
CA ASN A 511 -54.50 -20.58 -1.04
C ASN A 511 -54.95 -22.03 -0.74
N LYS A 512 -54.05 -23.00 -0.88
CA LYS A 512 -54.27 -24.41 -0.49
C LYS A 512 -53.79 -24.74 0.93
N GLY A 513 -53.44 -23.74 1.75
CA GLY A 513 -52.97 -23.93 3.12
C GLY A 513 -51.63 -24.68 3.24
N LYS A 514 -50.85 -24.76 2.15
CA LYS A 514 -49.60 -25.54 2.13
C LYS A 514 -48.46 -24.76 2.75
N LYS A 515 -47.65 -25.46 3.56
CA LYS A 515 -46.40 -24.91 4.12
C LYS A 515 -45.34 -24.76 3.03
N ILE A 516 -44.75 -23.57 2.92
CA ILE A 516 -43.75 -23.24 1.90
C ILE A 516 -42.39 -23.00 2.56
N ILE A 517 -41.35 -23.69 2.06
CA ILE A 517 -39.97 -23.48 2.49
C ILE A 517 -39.20 -22.80 1.35
N PRO A 518 -38.59 -21.62 1.57
CA PRO A 518 -37.85 -20.92 0.53
C PRO A 518 -36.63 -21.74 0.09
N ARG A 519 -36.46 -21.87 -1.23
CA ARG A 519 -35.31 -22.56 -1.86
C ARG A 519 -34.56 -21.59 -2.78
N ILE A 520 -33.26 -21.80 -2.92
CA ILE A 520 -32.45 -21.09 -3.93
C ILE A 520 -33.00 -21.39 -5.34
N PRO A 521 -32.92 -20.43 -6.28
CA PRO A 521 -33.37 -20.66 -7.65
C PRO A 521 -32.44 -21.62 -8.40
N ALA A 522 -32.94 -22.24 -9.47
CA ALA A 522 -32.18 -23.22 -10.26
C ALA A 522 -30.92 -22.60 -10.92
N ASN A 523 -31.00 -21.32 -11.30
CA ASN A 523 -29.90 -20.54 -11.87
C ASN A 523 -28.91 -19.99 -10.82
N PHE A 524 -29.02 -20.36 -9.54
CA PHE A 524 -28.02 -19.98 -8.55
C PHE A 524 -26.65 -20.52 -8.98
N PRO A 525 -25.56 -19.73 -8.94
CA PRO A 525 -24.27 -20.16 -9.47
C PRO A 525 -23.68 -21.30 -8.64
N SER A 526 -22.85 -22.16 -9.26
CA SER A 526 -22.04 -23.09 -8.48
C SER A 526 -20.98 -22.33 -7.69
N PHE A 527 -20.40 -22.93 -6.65
CA PHE A 527 -19.37 -22.24 -5.85
C PHE A 527 -18.09 -22.01 -6.65
N ASP A 528 -17.73 -22.94 -7.54
CA ASP A 528 -16.49 -22.85 -8.33
C ASP A 528 -16.62 -21.73 -9.37
N ASP A 529 -17.73 -21.70 -10.13
CA ASP A 529 -18.00 -20.62 -11.11
C ASP A 529 -18.09 -19.26 -10.40
N TYR A 530 -18.73 -19.21 -9.22
CA TYR A 530 -18.86 -17.98 -8.44
C TYR A 530 -17.51 -17.50 -7.93
N LEU A 531 -16.64 -18.42 -7.50
CA LEU A 531 -15.30 -18.11 -7.04
C LEU A 531 -14.48 -17.48 -8.16
N GLU A 532 -14.54 -18.05 -9.36
CA GLU A 532 -13.84 -17.51 -10.53
C GLU A 532 -14.36 -16.12 -10.93
N ASP A 533 -15.68 -15.95 -11.03
CA ASP A 533 -16.31 -14.69 -11.43
C ASP A 533 -15.98 -13.55 -10.43
N ILE A 534 -16.21 -13.77 -9.14
CA ILE A 534 -16.15 -12.70 -8.15
C ILE A 534 -14.72 -12.31 -7.77
N THR A 535 -13.73 -13.15 -8.11
CA THR A 535 -12.30 -12.89 -7.85
C THR A 535 -11.54 -12.51 -9.12
N SER A 536 -12.24 -12.39 -10.25
CA SER A 536 -11.64 -12.00 -11.53
C SER A 536 -10.90 -10.67 -11.41
N GLY A 537 -9.59 -10.67 -11.69
CA GLY A 537 -8.72 -9.50 -11.54
C GLY A 537 -8.29 -9.15 -10.11
N LEU A 538 -8.66 -9.96 -9.11
CA LEU A 538 -8.20 -9.90 -7.71
C LEU A 538 -7.34 -11.12 -7.32
N GLU A 539 -7.28 -12.12 -8.21
CA GLU A 539 -6.70 -13.45 -8.04
C GLU A 539 -6.93 -14.03 -6.63
N LYS A 540 -5.87 -14.51 -5.97
CA LYS A 540 -5.96 -15.20 -4.68
C LYS A 540 -5.90 -14.25 -3.48
N SER A 541 -6.05 -12.94 -3.67
CA SER A 541 -5.92 -11.93 -2.60
C SER A 541 -6.85 -12.08 -1.42
N GLY A 542 -7.94 -12.84 -1.56
CA GLY A 542 -8.99 -12.92 -0.55
C GLY A 542 -9.98 -11.75 -0.62
N MET A 543 -9.80 -10.83 -1.57
CA MET A 543 -10.81 -9.84 -1.93
C MET A 543 -11.83 -10.45 -2.91
N VAL A 544 -13.03 -9.87 -2.93
CA VAL A 544 -14.12 -10.21 -3.84
C VAL A 544 -14.76 -8.94 -4.36
N TRP A 545 -15.24 -8.93 -5.61
CA TRP A 545 -16.06 -7.84 -6.12
C TRP A 545 -17.48 -7.91 -5.57
N ASP A 546 -18.01 -6.78 -5.12
CA ASP A 546 -19.43 -6.65 -4.79
C ASP A 546 -19.97 -5.37 -5.43
N GLU A 547 -21.23 -5.36 -5.83
CA GLU A 547 -21.81 -4.21 -6.52
C GLU A 547 -22.45 -3.26 -5.52
N VAL A 548 -22.28 -1.95 -5.74
CA VAL A 548 -22.96 -0.94 -4.94
C VAL A 548 -24.46 -1.01 -5.20
N LYS A 549 -25.24 -1.25 -4.15
CA LYS A 549 -26.71 -1.27 -4.21
C LYS A 549 -27.28 0.15 -4.14
N LYS A 550 -26.75 0.98 -3.23
CA LYS A 550 -27.20 2.35 -3.01
C LYS A 550 -26.17 3.16 -2.23
N ILE A 551 -26.22 4.47 -2.44
CA ILE A 551 -25.48 5.47 -1.67
C ILE A 551 -26.52 6.45 -1.14
N LYS A 552 -26.47 6.76 0.17
CA LYS A 552 -27.43 7.67 0.82
C LYS A 552 -26.71 8.68 1.71
N LYS A 553 -27.11 9.94 1.66
CA LYS A 553 -26.70 10.96 2.64
C LYS A 553 -27.07 10.51 4.07
N THR A 554 -26.25 10.89 5.04
CA THR A 554 -26.49 10.64 6.47
C THR A 554 -26.41 11.94 7.25
N ASP A 555 -27.13 12.02 8.38
CA ASP A 555 -27.12 13.19 9.28
C ASP A 555 -25.95 13.16 10.28
N TYR A 556 -24.80 12.60 9.88
CA TYR A 556 -23.65 12.43 10.76
C TYR A 556 -22.93 13.76 10.98
N LYS A 557 -22.87 14.22 12.24
CA LYS A 557 -22.30 15.52 12.64
C LYS A 557 -21.01 15.43 13.47
N ASP A 558 -20.55 14.22 13.79
CA ASP A 558 -19.33 13.99 14.59
C ASP A 558 -18.08 13.95 13.66
N PHE A 559 -16.88 13.91 14.24
CA PHE A 559 -15.63 13.83 13.48
C PHE A 559 -15.56 12.57 12.60
N VAL A 560 -14.85 12.69 11.49
CA VAL A 560 -14.45 11.59 10.62
C VAL A 560 -12.94 11.39 10.71
N TYR A 561 -12.48 10.18 10.39
CA TYR A 561 -11.14 9.71 10.72
C TYR A 561 -10.51 8.98 9.54
N ASP A 562 -9.19 8.88 9.53
CA ASP A 562 -8.45 8.11 8.53
C ASP A 562 -7.05 7.71 9.02
N PHE A 563 -6.40 6.83 8.27
CA PHE A 563 -5.03 6.41 8.51
C PHE A 563 -4.11 6.71 7.33
N THR A 564 -2.90 7.17 7.62
CA THR A 564 -1.76 6.94 6.70
C THR A 564 -1.00 5.72 7.19
N VAL A 565 -0.73 4.78 6.30
CA VAL A 565 0.01 3.54 6.60
C VAL A 565 1.36 3.53 5.90
N ALA A 566 2.33 2.78 6.42
CA ALA A 566 3.70 2.73 5.88
C ALA A 566 3.87 1.92 4.59
N HIS A 567 2.84 1.19 4.18
CA HIS A 567 2.91 0.39 2.96
C HIS A 567 2.81 1.32 1.75
N PRO A 568 3.61 1.14 0.68
CA PRO A 568 3.62 2.03 -0.49
C PRO A 568 2.27 2.17 -1.21
N GLU A 569 1.41 1.15 -1.13
CA GLU A 569 0.05 1.17 -1.67
C GLU A 569 -0.92 2.03 -0.86
N HIS A 570 -0.50 2.52 0.31
CA HIS A 570 -1.25 3.37 1.21
C HIS A 570 -2.71 2.91 1.41
N ASN A 571 -2.96 1.61 1.57
CA ASN A 571 -4.31 1.07 1.74
C ASN A 571 -4.51 0.27 3.03
N PHE A 572 -5.77 0.16 3.46
CA PHE A 572 -6.18 -0.67 4.59
C PHE A 572 -7.64 -1.14 4.45
N ILE A 573 -8.06 -2.05 5.34
CA ILE A 573 -9.42 -2.62 5.33
C ILE A 573 -10.32 -1.96 6.38
N ALA A 574 -11.41 -1.35 5.93
CA ALA A 574 -12.40 -0.66 6.76
C ALA A 574 -13.84 -1.07 6.40
N GLU A 575 -14.62 -1.54 7.36
CA GLU A 575 -15.96 -2.15 7.13
C GLU A 575 -15.96 -3.19 5.98
N ASN A 576 -14.85 -3.93 5.88
CA ASN A 576 -14.55 -4.86 4.79
C ASN A 576 -14.24 -4.22 3.42
N PHE A 577 -14.31 -2.90 3.24
CA PHE A 577 -13.85 -2.23 2.02
C PHE A 577 -12.34 -2.00 2.06
N VAL A 578 -11.70 -1.88 0.89
CA VAL A 578 -10.29 -1.51 0.74
C VAL A 578 -10.21 -0.03 0.33
N VAL A 579 -9.43 0.80 1.06
CA VAL A 579 -9.45 2.29 1.00
C VAL A 579 -8.02 2.91 1.02
N SER A 580 -7.77 4.20 0.66
CA SER A 580 -6.39 4.81 0.46
C SER A 580 -6.23 6.39 0.49
N ASN A 581 -4.99 6.98 0.32
CA ASN A 581 -4.64 8.45 0.29
C ASN A 581 -3.42 8.98 -0.63
N CYS A 582 -3.40 10.26 -1.15
CA CYS A 582 -2.26 11.24 -1.57
C CYS A 582 -2.22 12.05 -2.97
N ILE A 583 -1.40 13.19 -3.08
CA ILE A 583 -1.46 14.60 -3.74
C ILE A 583 -0.43 15.09 -4.86
N GLY A 584 -0.71 16.22 -5.62
CA GLY A 584 0.26 17.32 -6.09
C GLY A 584 -0.19 18.85 -5.96
N GLY A 585 0.69 19.89 -5.77
CA GLY A 585 0.38 21.38 -5.62
C GLY A 585 1.54 22.38 -5.22
N VAL A 586 1.32 23.73 -5.21
CA VAL A 586 2.29 24.84 -4.85
C VAL A 586 1.73 25.86 -3.83
N ALA A 587 2.55 26.33 -2.88
CA ALA A 587 2.19 27.41 -1.95
C ALA A 587 3.38 28.20 -1.40
N ALA A 588 3.26 29.51 -1.19
CA ALA A 588 4.30 30.35 -0.58
C ALA A 588 3.87 30.96 0.75
N THR A 589 4.76 30.99 1.74
CA THR A 589 4.50 31.51 3.09
C THR A 589 5.55 32.54 3.51
N ASP A 590 5.12 33.62 4.17
CA ASP A 590 5.97 34.69 4.68
C ASP A 590 6.51 34.36 6.09
N PRO A 591 7.82 34.15 6.29
CA PRO A 591 8.39 33.91 7.62
C PRO A 591 8.08 35.00 8.65
N ASP A 592 7.99 36.26 8.20
CA ASP A 592 7.79 37.43 9.08
C ASP A 592 6.33 37.59 9.50
N GLU A 593 5.39 36.99 8.76
CA GLU A 593 3.95 36.95 9.08
C GLU A 593 3.53 35.59 9.66
N GLY A 594 4.46 34.90 10.32
CA GLY A 594 4.20 33.60 10.96
C GLY A 594 4.12 32.42 9.98
N GLY A 595 4.76 32.55 8.82
CA GLY A 595 4.84 31.54 7.77
C GLY A 595 5.43 30.23 8.23
N VAL A 596 4.96 29.16 7.62
CA VAL A 596 5.22 27.79 8.08
C VAL A 596 5.90 26.96 7.01
N ILE A 597 6.62 25.91 7.44
CA ILE A 597 7.14 24.87 6.55
C ILE A 597 6.37 23.57 6.78
N SER A 598 5.89 22.95 5.70
CA SER A 598 5.18 21.66 5.75
C SER A 598 5.88 20.59 4.91
N PRO A 599 6.33 19.47 5.51
CA PRO A 599 6.85 18.36 4.73
C PRO A 599 5.83 17.78 3.73
N GLY A 600 4.53 17.79 4.08
CA GLY A 600 3.45 17.35 3.21
C GLY A 600 3.30 18.20 1.94
N GLY A 601 3.65 19.49 2.04
CA GLY A 601 3.69 20.46 0.93
C GLY A 601 4.94 20.38 0.05
N ILE A 602 5.94 19.58 0.45
CA ILE A 602 7.17 19.33 -0.32
C ILE A 602 7.16 17.93 -0.95
N GLY A 603 6.70 16.92 -0.19
CA GLY A 603 6.61 15.52 -0.64
C GLY A 603 7.65 14.60 0.01
N TYR A 604 7.46 13.29 -0.15
CA TYR A 604 8.34 12.27 0.43
C TYR A 604 9.68 12.17 -0.31
N ASP A 605 9.67 12.17 -1.64
CA ASP A 605 10.90 12.16 -2.43
C ASP A 605 11.41 13.60 -2.61
N VAL A 606 12.06 14.11 -1.56
CA VAL A 606 12.66 15.45 -1.54
C VAL A 606 13.67 15.58 -2.68
N ASN A 607 13.60 16.68 -3.42
CA ASN A 607 14.38 16.93 -4.63
C ASN A 607 14.32 15.75 -5.62
N CYS A 608 13.17 15.09 -5.74
CA CYS A 608 12.86 14.45 -7.02
C CYS A 608 12.90 15.53 -8.11
N GLY A 609 13.55 15.20 -9.21
CA GLY A 609 13.93 16.18 -10.21
C GLY A 609 14.54 15.54 -11.44
N ILE A 610 14.84 16.40 -12.40
CA ILE A 610 15.18 16.02 -13.75
C ILE A 610 16.46 16.73 -14.15
N ARG A 611 17.31 15.98 -14.86
CA ARG A 611 18.53 16.46 -15.46
C ARG A 611 18.49 16.19 -16.96
N LEU A 612 18.66 17.22 -17.78
CA LEU A 612 18.77 17.08 -19.23
C LEU A 612 20.22 17.28 -19.65
N VAL A 613 20.73 16.36 -20.47
CA VAL A 613 22.11 16.36 -20.92
C VAL A 613 22.13 16.35 -22.45
N LYS A 614 22.89 17.27 -23.06
CA LYS A 614 23.09 17.32 -24.51
C LYS A 614 24.32 16.53 -24.93
N THR A 615 24.34 16.08 -26.18
CA THR A 615 25.52 15.46 -26.81
C THR A 615 25.81 16.12 -28.16
N ASN A 616 26.96 15.84 -28.77
CA ASN A 616 27.20 16.20 -30.18
C ASN A 616 26.62 15.17 -31.16
N LEU A 617 26.05 14.08 -30.65
CA LEU A 617 25.49 13.01 -31.47
C LEU A 617 24.18 13.47 -32.13
N THR A 618 23.94 12.89 -33.29
CA THR A 618 22.72 13.05 -34.08
C THR A 618 22.01 11.70 -34.23
N LEU A 619 20.79 11.72 -34.77
CA LEU A 619 20.04 10.49 -35.01
C LEU A 619 20.83 9.46 -35.84
N SER A 620 21.62 9.89 -36.82
CA SER A 620 22.43 8.97 -37.65
C SER A 620 23.50 8.23 -36.86
N ASP A 621 24.05 8.83 -35.80
CA ASP A 621 25.14 8.24 -35.02
C ASP A 621 24.66 7.08 -34.14
N VAL A 622 23.41 7.14 -33.71
CA VAL A 622 22.78 6.19 -32.78
C VAL A 622 21.75 5.26 -33.45
N ARG A 623 21.33 5.55 -34.68
CA ARG A 623 20.38 4.71 -35.43
C ARG A 623 20.93 3.29 -35.55
N GLY A 624 20.10 2.30 -35.19
CA GLY A 624 20.50 0.88 -35.15
C GLY A 624 21.35 0.49 -33.93
N LYS A 625 21.82 1.44 -33.11
CA LYS A 625 22.63 1.18 -31.91
C LYS A 625 21.84 1.35 -30.60
N ILE A 626 20.64 1.93 -30.64
CA ILE A 626 19.81 2.21 -29.44
C ILE A 626 19.64 0.97 -28.53
N PRO A 627 19.28 -0.23 -29.01
CA PRO A 627 19.13 -1.40 -28.14
C PRO A 627 20.41 -1.75 -27.37
N ASN A 628 21.57 -1.68 -28.05
CA ASN A 628 22.87 -1.96 -27.43
C ASN A 628 23.25 -0.89 -26.41
N LEU A 629 22.97 0.39 -26.71
CA LEU A 629 23.19 1.49 -25.78
C LEU A 629 22.33 1.35 -24.53
N LEU A 630 21.04 1.02 -24.69
CA LEU A 630 20.15 0.78 -23.56
C LEU A 630 20.61 -0.40 -22.71
N ALA A 631 21.02 -1.51 -23.33
CA ALA A 631 21.51 -2.68 -22.60
C ALA A 631 22.74 -2.34 -21.75
N ALA A 632 23.69 -1.58 -22.32
CA ALA A 632 24.87 -1.12 -21.59
C ALA A 632 24.51 -0.15 -20.46
N LEU A 633 23.62 0.82 -20.71
CA LEU A 633 23.15 1.75 -19.70
C LEU A 633 22.42 1.04 -18.56
N PHE A 634 21.53 0.09 -18.87
CA PHE A 634 20.79 -0.70 -17.91
C PHE A 634 21.71 -1.56 -17.02
N ASN A 635 22.79 -2.09 -17.60
CA ASN A 635 23.79 -2.87 -16.86
C ASN A 635 24.64 -1.99 -15.94
N ASN A 636 25.04 -0.80 -16.39
CA ASN A 636 25.98 0.06 -15.67
C ASN A 636 25.30 1.01 -14.68
N ILE A 637 24.00 1.29 -14.85
CA ILE A 637 23.25 2.25 -14.01
C ILE A 637 22.24 1.48 -13.16
N PRO A 638 22.49 1.32 -11.84
CA PRO A 638 21.63 0.51 -11.01
C PRO A 638 20.22 1.11 -10.88
N CYS A 639 19.22 0.31 -11.23
CA CYS A 639 17.80 0.67 -11.15
C CYS A 639 16.96 -0.39 -10.41
N GLY A 640 15.82 0.04 -9.87
CA GLY A 640 14.80 -0.78 -9.23
C GLY A 640 14.79 -0.78 -7.70
N VAL A 641 13.71 -1.33 -7.14
CA VAL A 641 13.47 -1.39 -5.69
C VAL A 641 14.55 -2.21 -5.00
N GLY A 642 15.17 -1.65 -3.95
CA GLY A 642 16.19 -2.34 -3.16
C GLY A 642 17.57 -2.47 -3.85
N CYS A 643 17.73 -1.91 -5.05
CA CYS A 643 19.02 -1.91 -5.74
C CYS A 643 20.05 -1.06 -4.99
N THR A 644 21.31 -1.50 -5.00
CA THR A 644 22.41 -0.81 -4.32
C THR A 644 23.48 -0.37 -5.31
N SER A 645 24.08 0.77 -5.04
CA SER A 645 25.21 1.30 -5.77
C SER A 645 26.48 0.47 -5.57
N SER A 646 27.34 0.45 -6.60
CA SER A 646 28.72 -0.01 -6.51
C SER A 646 29.58 0.93 -5.66
N LEU A 647 29.22 2.21 -5.58
CA LEU A 647 29.86 3.19 -4.72
C LEU A 647 29.53 2.91 -3.24
N LYS A 648 30.53 2.55 -2.45
CA LYS A 648 30.40 2.31 -1.00
C LYS A 648 31.06 3.44 -0.22
N LEU A 649 30.24 4.23 0.49
CA LEU A 649 30.73 5.33 1.32
C LEU A 649 30.55 5.03 2.82
N PRO A 650 31.55 5.32 3.66
CA PRO A 650 31.34 5.36 5.11
C PRO A 650 30.44 6.55 5.48
N PHE A 651 29.84 6.53 6.69
CA PHE A 651 28.88 7.56 7.11
C PHE A 651 29.48 8.97 7.14
N HIS A 652 30.76 9.13 7.50
CA HIS A 652 31.40 10.44 7.52
C HIS A 652 31.52 11.05 6.12
N GLU A 653 31.77 10.22 5.09
CA GLU A 653 31.77 10.68 3.69
C GLU A 653 30.36 10.98 3.20
N LEU A 654 29.38 10.15 3.56
CA LEU A 654 27.98 10.44 3.26
C LEU A 654 27.56 11.80 3.86
N LYS A 655 27.98 12.13 5.09
CA LYS A 655 27.71 13.45 5.67
C LYS A 655 28.35 14.60 4.86
N LYS A 656 29.50 14.39 4.22
CA LYS A 656 30.07 15.38 3.28
C LYS A 656 29.21 15.53 2.03
N VAL A 657 28.70 14.42 1.45
CA VAL A 657 27.72 14.46 0.35
C VAL A 657 26.52 15.35 0.71
N LEU A 658 25.97 15.16 1.92
CA LEU A 658 24.83 15.93 2.40
C LEU A 658 25.11 17.43 2.60
N ARG A 659 26.36 17.81 2.85
CA ARG A 659 26.78 19.18 3.12
C ARG A 659 27.24 19.92 1.85
N ASP A 660 28.07 19.26 1.07
CA ASP A 660 28.82 19.87 -0.03
C ASP A 660 28.09 19.73 -1.37
N GLY A 661 27.09 18.85 -1.47
CA GLY A 661 26.31 18.64 -2.69
C GLY A 661 27.19 18.24 -3.88
N VAL A 662 26.86 18.72 -5.08
CA VAL A 662 27.55 18.35 -6.34
C VAL A 662 29.05 18.68 -6.31
N SER A 663 29.47 19.69 -5.52
CA SER A 663 30.89 20.00 -5.37
C SER A 663 31.70 18.82 -4.80
N TRP A 664 31.11 17.99 -3.94
CA TRP A 664 31.75 16.75 -3.47
C TRP A 664 31.93 15.75 -4.61
N ALA A 665 30.93 15.62 -5.48
CA ALA A 665 30.96 14.68 -6.60
C ALA A 665 32.09 15.06 -7.58
N ILE A 666 32.19 16.34 -7.94
CA ILE A 666 33.24 16.85 -8.84
C ILE A 666 34.64 16.65 -8.25
N LYS A 667 34.84 16.96 -6.96
CA LYS A 667 36.13 16.71 -6.26
C LYS A 667 36.52 15.23 -6.24
N ARG A 668 35.54 14.32 -6.35
CA ARG A 668 35.73 12.87 -6.44
C ARG A 668 35.85 12.34 -7.88
N GLY A 669 35.85 13.23 -8.88
CA GLY A 669 35.94 12.88 -10.30
C GLY A 669 34.60 12.62 -11.00
N TYR A 670 33.47 12.72 -10.29
CA TYR A 670 32.13 12.46 -10.83
C TYR A 670 31.51 13.71 -11.47
N GLY A 671 32.12 14.24 -12.53
CA GLY A 671 31.57 15.40 -13.24
C GLY A 671 32.62 16.40 -13.71
N LEU A 672 32.15 17.54 -14.19
CA LEU A 672 32.98 18.68 -14.58
C LEU A 672 32.61 19.91 -13.74
N PRO A 673 33.54 20.86 -13.53
CA PRO A 673 33.26 22.10 -12.79
C PRO A 673 32.04 22.87 -13.30
N GLU A 674 31.86 22.89 -14.63
CA GLU A 674 30.76 23.57 -15.31
C GLU A 674 29.38 22.95 -15.07
N ASP A 675 29.31 21.73 -14.50
CA ASP A 675 28.05 21.09 -14.12
C ASP A 675 27.39 21.81 -12.92
N LEU A 676 28.18 22.53 -12.10
CA LEU A 676 27.67 23.32 -10.97
C LEU A 676 26.77 24.44 -11.47
N GLU A 677 27.26 25.28 -12.38
CA GLU A 677 26.50 26.44 -12.91
C GLU A 677 25.20 26.03 -13.61
N ARG A 678 25.10 24.77 -14.06
CA ARG A 678 23.92 24.21 -14.73
C ARG A 678 23.05 23.34 -13.84
N THR A 679 23.33 23.31 -12.54
CA THR A 679 22.48 22.66 -11.55
C THR A 679 21.79 23.73 -10.72
N GLU A 680 20.48 23.60 -10.51
CA GLU A 680 19.74 24.51 -9.63
C GLU A 680 20.41 24.60 -8.25
N GLU A 681 20.51 25.81 -7.67
CA GLU A 681 21.30 26.09 -6.45
C GLU A 681 22.79 25.72 -6.56
N TYR A 682 23.36 25.70 -7.75
CA TYR A 682 24.71 25.20 -8.00
C TYR A 682 24.92 23.77 -7.44
N GLY A 683 23.84 22.99 -7.34
CA GLY A 683 23.84 21.63 -6.80
C GLY A 683 24.08 21.53 -5.30
N LYS A 684 23.91 22.63 -4.55
CA LYS A 684 24.05 22.68 -3.10
C LYS A 684 23.09 23.70 -2.48
N MET A 685 22.17 23.22 -1.66
CA MET A 685 21.31 24.05 -0.84
C MET A 685 22.05 24.49 0.43
N GLU A 686 22.09 25.81 0.66
CA GLU A 686 22.67 26.39 1.86
C GLU A 686 21.85 26.05 3.13
N GLY A 687 22.54 25.99 4.27
CA GLY A 687 21.92 25.63 5.56
C GLY A 687 21.72 24.13 5.78
N ALA A 688 22.24 23.27 4.89
CA ALA A 688 22.23 21.82 5.08
C ALA A 688 23.06 21.40 6.30
N ASP A 689 22.41 20.73 7.26
CA ASP A 689 23.06 20.20 8.47
C ASP A 689 22.85 18.68 8.59
N PRO A 690 23.91 17.87 8.35
CA PRO A 690 23.83 16.42 8.46
C PRO A 690 23.48 15.90 9.86
N GLU A 691 23.63 16.70 10.92
CA GLU A 691 23.23 16.30 12.28
C GLU A 691 21.71 16.37 12.48
N LYS A 692 20.98 17.07 11.59
CA LYS A 692 19.51 17.10 11.57
C LYS A 692 18.90 15.94 10.80
N VAL A 693 19.73 15.10 10.17
CA VAL A 693 19.32 13.90 9.46
C VAL A 693 19.43 12.69 10.38
N SER A 694 18.36 11.91 10.51
CA SER A 694 18.35 10.76 11.40
C SER A 694 19.31 9.66 10.96
N GLN A 695 19.79 8.87 11.92
CA GLN A 695 20.60 7.68 11.63
C GLN A 695 19.87 6.68 10.72
N GLN A 696 18.54 6.61 10.80
CA GLN A 696 17.74 5.75 9.94
C GLN A 696 17.74 6.25 8.49
N ALA A 697 17.61 7.56 8.27
CA ALA A 697 17.69 8.16 6.93
C ALA A 697 19.08 7.94 6.31
N LEU A 698 20.15 8.14 7.09
CA LEU A 698 21.52 7.86 6.66
C LEU A 698 21.70 6.37 6.27
N LYS A 699 21.21 5.43 7.08
CA LYS A 699 21.27 3.99 6.78
C LYS A 699 20.55 3.63 5.49
N ARG A 700 19.36 4.19 5.24
CA ARG A 700 18.58 3.95 4.02
C ARG A 700 19.27 4.52 2.77
N GLY A 701 19.84 5.73 2.87
CA GLY A 701 20.54 6.38 1.77
C GLY A 701 21.91 5.80 1.44
N LYS A 702 22.64 5.29 2.45
CA LYS A 702 24.06 4.91 2.33
C LYS A 702 24.42 4.08 1.09
N ASN A 703 23.59 3.10 0.76
CA ASN A 703 23.85 2.17 -0.35
C ASN A 703 23.11 2.53 -1.64
N GLN A 704 22.43 3.67 -1.72
CA GLN A 704 21.54 4.03 -2.84
C GLN A 704 22.07 5.20 -3.69
N LEU A 705 23.24 5.76 -3.36
CA LEU A 705 23.80 6.92 -4.06
C LEU A 705 24.36 6.51 -5.43
N GLY A 706 23.91 7.16 -6.50
CA GLY A 706 24.15 6.76 -7.89
C GLY A 706 23.12 5.77 -8.45
N THR A 707 21.92 5.66 -7.86
CA THR A 707 20.88 4.73 -8.35
C THR A 707 19.65 5.48 -8.86
N LEU A 708 19.05 5.00 -9.96
CA LEU A 708 17.85 5.60 -10.55
C LEU A 708 16.65 5.45 -9.61
N GLY A 709 16.43 4.21 -9.14
CA GLY A 709 15.25 3.85 -8.37
C GLY A 709 14.14 3.20 -9.16
N SER A 710 12.90 3.38 -8.68
CA SER A 710 11.69 2.76 -9.21
C SER A 710 10.58 3.81 -9.33
N GLY A 711 9.42 3.41 -9.85
CA GLY A 711 8.28 4.31 -10.04
C GLY A 711 8.41 5.08 -11.35
N ASN A 712 8.26 6.41 -11.28
CA ASN A 712 8.40 7.33 -12.42
C ASN A 712 9.85 7.74 -12.69
N HIS A 713 10.84 7.14 -12.02
CA HIS A 713 12.26 7.42 -12.24
C HIS A 713 12.80 6.63 -13.42
N PHE A 714 13.51 7.28 -14.34
CA PHE A 714 14.04 6.70 -15.56
C PHE A 714 15.32 7.40 -16.03
N LEU A 715 16.02 6.76 -16.96
CA LEU A 715 16.96 7.44 -17.85
C LEU A 715 16.53 7.18 -19.29
N GLU A 716 16.45 8.24 -20.07
CA GLU A 716 15.91 8.24 -21.43
C GLU A 716 16.93 8.82 -22.42
N ILE A 717 17.01 8.23 -23.62
CA ILE A 717 17.73 8.74 -24.78
C ILE A 717 16.69 9.40 -25.67
N ASP A 718 16.84 10.69 -25.89
CA ASP A 718 15.89 11.54 -26.60
C ASP A 718 16.45 12.08 -27.90
N LEU A 719 15.58 12.26 -28.88
CA LEU A 719 15.82 13.07 -30.06
C LEU A 719 15.23 14.46 -29.86
N ILE A 720 16.02 15.51 -30.07
CA ILE A 720 15.49 16.87 -30.22
C ILE A 720 14.76 16.94 -31.57
N GLU A 721 13.46 16.72 -31.55
CA GLU A 721 12.61 16.60 -32.74
C GLU A 721 12.27 17.96 -33.35
N GLU A 722 11.97 18.93 -32.49
CA GLU A 722 11.49 20.25 -32.87
C GLU A 722 12.11 21.34 -31.97
N ILE A 723 12.40 22.49 -32.58
CA ILE A 723 12.86 23.70 -31.90
C ILE A 723 11.84 24.79 -32.17
N PHE A 724 11.26 25.36 -31.10
CA PHE A 724 10.27 26.43 -31.18
C PHE A 724 10.91 27.81 -31.06
N LEU A 725 11.98 27.94 -30.26
CA LEU A 725 12.68 29.19 -30.01
C LEU A 725 14.18 29.01 -30.32
N PRO A 726 14.61 29.20 -31.59
CA PRO A 726 15.98 28.89 -32.02
C PRO A 726 17.08 29.60 -31.23
N GLN A 727 16.91 30.89 -30.93
CA GLN A 727 17.91 31.67 -30.18
C GLN A 727 18.09 31.16 -28.74
N ILE A 728 16.99 30.79 -28.08
CA ILE A 728 17.03 30.25 -26.71
C ILE A 728 17.54 28.81 -26.73
N ALA A 729 17.14 28.01 -27.71
CA ALA A 729 17.66 26.66 -27.91
C ALA A 729 19.18 26.69 -28.11
N GLU A 730 19.70 27.63 -28.90
CA GLU A 730 21.13 27.82 -29.09
C GLU A 730 21.85 28.15 -27.77
N ALA A 731 21.30 29.06 -26.96
CA ALA A 731 21.83 29.35 -25.62
C ALA A 731 21.82 28.12 -24.69
N PHE A 732 20.83 27.24 -24.82
CA PHE A 732 20.77 25.95 -24.11
C PHE A 732 21.67 24.86 -24.74
N GLY A 733 22.28 25.14 -25.90
CA GLY A 733 23.09 24.21 -26.67
C GLY A 733 22.28 23.10 -27.35
N LEU A 734 21.01 23.36 -27.64
CA LEU A 734 20.06 22.44 -28.26
C LEU A 734 19.90 22.71 -29.76
N ARG A 735 19.88 21.65 -30.56
CA ARG A 735 19.69 21.73 -32.02
C ARG A 735 18.76 20.62 -32.47
N ARG A 736 18.00 20.86 -33.54
CA ARG A 736 17.17 19.81 -34.16
C ARG A 736 18.05 18.63 -34.59
N ASN A 737 17.50 17.42 -34.46
CA ASN A 737 18.16 16.13 -34.74
C ASN A 737 19.31 15.73 -33.81
N GLN A 738 19.58 16.52 -32.76
CA GLN A 738 20.56 16.19 -31.73
C GLN A 738 20.02 15.10 -30.79
N ILE A 739 20.92 14.27 -30.26
CA ILE A 739 20.61 13.32 -29.18
C ILE A 739 20.85 13.98 -27.83
N ALA A 740 19.86 13.85 -26.95
CA ALA A 740 19.92 14.27 -25.57
C ALA A 740 19.62 13.07 -24.63
N LEU A 741 19.92 13.24 -23.35
CA LEU A 741 19.64 12.26 -22.31
C LEU A 741 18.89 12.92 -21.16
N THR A 742 17.78 12.33 -20.77
CA THR A 742 16.97 12.80 -19.63
C THR A 742 17.14 11.84 -18.47
N ILE A 743 17.55 12.35 -17.30
CA ILE A 743 17.72 11.56 -16.06
C ILE A 743 16.71 12.07 -15.04
N HIS A 744 15.76 11.22 -14.65
CA HIS A 744 14.76 11.52 -13.64
C HIS A 744 14.98 10.65 -12.40
N SER A 745 15.40 11.29 -11.30
CA SER A 745 15.61 10.62 -10.00
C SER A 745 15.60 11.62 -8.85
N GLY A 746 15.57 11.11 -7.61
CA GLY A 746 15.44 11.90 -6.39
C GLY A 746 16.39 11.47 -5.27
N SER A 747 15.97 11.76 -4.04
CA SER A 747 16.75 11.52 -2.81
C SER A 747 16.65 10.09 -2.29
N ARG A 748 15.92 9.23 -3.01
CA ARG A 748 15.82 7.78 -2.74
C ARG A 748 15.24 7.54 -1.33
N GLY A 749 15.68 6.48 -0.67
CA GLY A 749 15.22 6.15 0.69
C GLY A 749 15.62 7.18 1.75
N LEU A 750 16.58 8.06 1.48
CA LEU A 750 17.04 9.08 2.43
C LEU A 750 15.99 10.17 2.61
N GLY A 751 15.57 10.84 1.53
CA GLY A 751 14.58 11.92 1.64
C GLY A 751 13.21 11.42 2.07
N TYR A 752 12.81 10.21 1.65
CA TYR A 752 11.60 9.56 2.18
C TYR A 752 11.61 9.52 3.71
N GLN A 753 12.72 9.06 4.28
CA GLN A 753 12.84 8.94 5.74
C GLN A 753 12.92 10.30 6.42
N VAL A 754 13.61 11.28 5.83
CA VAL A 754 13.62 12.67 6.34
C VAL A 754 12.19 13.23 6.39
N CYS A 755 11.41 13.09 5.33
CA CYS A 755 10.03 13.55 5.32
C CYS A 755 9.17 12.85 6.40
N ASP A 756 9.32 11.53 6.54
CA ASP A 756 8.60 10.73 7.54
C ASP A 756 8.94 11.15 8.98
N ASP A 757 10.23 11.30 9.28
CA ASP A 757 10.75 11.70 10.60
C ASP A 757 10.20 13.09 11.00
N TYR A 758 10.21 14.04 10.07
CA TYR A 758 9.76 15.39 10.35
C TYR A 758 8.23 15.53 10.32
N LEU A 759 7.50 14.76 9.51
CA LEU A 759 6.02 14.71 9.61
C LEU A 759 5.55 14.26 10.99
N ALA A 760 6.31 13.40 11.68
CA ALA A 760 6.03 13.04 13.07
C ALA A 760 6.28 14.24 14.01
N ARG A 761 7.42 14.93 13.89
CA ARG A 761 7.73 16.14 14.70
C ARG A 761 6.76 17.29 14.46
N MET A 762 6.40 17.57 13.21
CA MET A 762 5.53 18.68 12.83
C MET A 762 4.11 18.55 13.40
N ARG A 763 3.63 17.32 13.66
CA ARG A 763 2.34 17.12 14.33
C ARG A 763 2.33 17.70 15.74
N HIS A 764 3.42 17.54 16.49
CA HIS A 764 3.57 18.14 17.81
C HIS A 764 3.79 19.65 17.75
N ALA A 765 4.47 20.13 16.70
CA ALA A 765 4.66 21.56 16.47
C ALA A 765 3.34 22.29 16.22
N VAL A 766 2.42 21.71 15.45
CA VAL A 766 1.07 22.28 15.23
C VAL A 766 0.35 22.54 16.56
N ASP A 767 0.39 21.58 17.49
CA ASP A 767 -0.22 21.74 18.81
C ASP A 767 0.51 22.78 19.66
N LYS A 768 1.87 22.73 19.68
CA LYS A 768 2.74 23.64 20.43
C LYS A 768 2.59 25.11 20.02
N TYR A 769 2.43 25.37 18.72
CA TYR A 769 2.30 26.73 18.17
C TYR A 769 0.83 27.12 17.91
N HIS A 770 -0.13 26.31 18.40
CA HIS A 770 -1.56 26.55 18.27
C HIS A 770 -2.04 26.83 16.83
N ILE A 771 -1.49 26.10 15.87
CA ILE A 771 -1.80 26.29 14.45
C ILE A 771 -3.10 25.55 14.10
N SER A 772 -4.14 26.30 13.69
CA SER A 772 -5.39 25.72 13.21
C SER A 772 -5.29 25.33 11.74
N LEU A 773 -5.49 24.05 11.43
CA LEU A 773 -5.45 23.52 10.06
C LEU A 773 -6.75 22.75 9.76
N PRO A 774 -7.33 22.93 8.56
CA PRO A 774 -8.51 22.18 8.11
C PRO A 774 -8.18 20.71 7.84
N ASP A 775 -6.90 20.41 7.63
CA ASP A 775 -6.38 19.06 7.43
C ASP A 775 -5.07 18.84 8.19
N ARG A 776 -5.02 17.79 9.01
CA ARG A 776 -3.80 17.39 9.72
C ARG A 776 -2.67 17.02 8.76
N GLN A 777 -2.95 16.63 7.52
CA GLN A 777 -1.94 16.29 6.52
C GLN A 777 -1.08 17.49 6.11
N LEU A 778 -1.54 18.72 6.41
CA LEU A 778 -0.78 19.97 6.31
C LEU A 778 0.07 20.27 7.56
N SER A 779 0.39 19.25 8.38
CA SER A 779 1.24 19.41 9.57
C SER A 779 2.48 20.24 9.21
N CYS A 780 2.73 21.27 10.01
CA CYS A 780 3.73 22.27 9.73
C CYS A 780 4.26 22.88 11.04
N ALA A 781 5.35 23.62 10.94
CA ALA A 781 5.85 24.46 12.02
C ALA A 781 6.22 25.83 11.46
N PRO A 782 6.20 26.89 12.29
CA PRO A 782 6.71 28.20 11.89
C PRO A 782 8.15 28.05 11.37
N LEU A 783 8.49 28.71 10.27
CA LEU A 783 9.81 28.62 9.64
C LEU A 783 10.95 28.98 10.61
N ASN A 784 10.69 29.95 11.48
CA ASN A 784 11.67 30.44 12.46
C ASN A 784 11.77 29.58 13.74
N SER A 785 10.88 28.60 13.90
CA SER A 785 10.90 27.67 15.04
C SER A 785 12.08 26.68 14.98
N PRO A 786 12.49 26.10 16.11
CA PRO A 786 13.48 25.02 16.11
C PRO A 786 13.10 23.85 15.19
N GLU A 787 11.82 23.43 15.20
CA GLU A 787 11.32 22.34 14.37
C GLU A 787 11.33 22.68 12.88
N GLY A 788 10.99 23.92 12.52
CA GLY A 788 11.05 24.45 11.17
C GLY A 788 12.47 24.52 10.62
N LYS A 789 13.40 25.10 11.41
CA LYS A 789 14.82 25.21 11.07
C LYS A 789 15.49 23.83 10.93
N ASP A 790 15.22 22.91 11.86
CA ASP A 790 15.73 21.55 11.80
C ASP A 790 15.25 20.83 10.54
N TYR A 791 13.96 20.93 10.20
CA TYR A 791 13.43 20.30 8.99
C TYR A 791 14.01 20.90 7.72
N PHE A 792 14.11 22.23 7.65
CA PHE A 792 14.73 22.90 6.51
C PHE A 792 16.17 22.39 6.30
N ALA A 793 16.97 22.31 7.36
CA ALA A 793 18.34 21.84 7.27
C ALA A 793 18.44 20.35 6.83
N ALA A 794 17.54 19.49 7.33
CA ALA A 794 17.49 18.08 6.93
C ALA A 794 16.98 17.89 5.49
N MET A 795 15.99 18.69 5.07
CA MET A 795 15.48 18.74 3.70
C MET A 795 16.58 19.21 2.74
N ALA A 796 17.35 20.24 3.11
CA ALA A 796 18.50 20.72 2.35
C ALA A 796 19.56 19.61 2.18
N CYS A 797 19.84 18.83 3.23
CA CYS A 797 20.69 17.64 3.10
C CYS A 797 20.12 16.60 2.12
N ALA A 798 18.82 16.31 2.18
CA ALA A 798 18.18 15.39 1.24
C ALA A 798 18.20 15.92 -0.20
N ALA A 799 18.08 17.24 -0.38
CA ALA A 799 18.23 17.89 -1.67
C ALA A 799 19.66 17.74 -2.23
N ASN A 800 20.68 18.01 -1.42
CA ASN A 800 22.09 17.82 -1.77
C ASN A 800 22.38 16.37 -2.18
N TYR A 801 21.85 15.40 -1.44
CA TYR A 801 21.95 14.00 -1.79
C TYR A 801 21.36 13.69 -3.18
N ALA A 802 20.18 14.22 -3.50
CA ALA A 802 19.52 13.97 -4.78
C ALA A 802 20.29 14.56 -5.97
N TRP A 803 20.83 15.78 -5.84
CA TRP A 803 21.68 16.35 -6.89
C TRP A 803 22.95 15.53 -7.10
N VAL A 804 23.61 15.07 -6.03
CA VAL A 804 24.78 14.19 -6.14
C VAL A 804 24.40 12.85 -6.77
N ASN A 805 23.23 12.31 -6.45
CA ASN A 805 22.70 11.10 -7.06
C ASN A 805 22.58 11.25 -8.59
N ARG A 806 21.93 12.33 -9.07
CA ARG A 806 21.79 12.62 -10.50
C ARG A 806 23.13 12.90 -11.18
N GLN A 807 24.05 13.58 -10.49
CA GLN A 807 25.41 13.85 -10.98
C GLN A 807 26.20 12.55 -11.22
N ILE A 808 26.17 11.61 -10.27
CA ILE A 808 26.87 10.32 -10.41
C ILE A 808 26.25 9.50 -11.54
N ILE A 809 24.92 9.48 -11.65
CA ILE A 809 24.23 8.79 -12.76
C ILE A 809 24.69 9.39 -14.09
N MET A 810 24.68 10.71 -14.25
CA MET A 810 25.16 11.39 -15.45
C MET A 810 26.61 11.03 -15.79
N HIS A 811 27.48 10.95 -14.79
CA HIS A 811 28.87 10.55 -14.99
C HIS A 811 28.98 9.11 -15.53
N TRP A 812 28.28 8.15 -14.93
CA TRP A 812 28.29 6.76 -15.42
C TRP A 812 27.62 6.60 -16.78
N THR A 813 26.60 7.40 -17.09
CA THR A 813 26.03 7.50 -18.43
C THR A 813 27.09 7.96 -19.43
N ARG A 814 27.87 9.01 -19.10
CA ARG A 814 28.95 9.51 -19.94
C ARG A 814 29.99 8.43 -20.22
N GLU A 815 30.50 7.77 -19.19
CA GLU A 815 31.49 6.69 -19.37
C GLU A 815 30.94 5.51 -20.17
N THR A 816 29.65 5.18 -19.98
CA THR A 816 29.01 4.07 -20.71
C THR A 816 28.91 4.40 -22.19
N LEU A 817 28.47 5.61 -22.55
CA LEU A 817 28.35 6.02 -23.95
C LEU A 817 29.72 6.11 -24.64
N GLN A 818 30.74 6.66 -23.96
CA GLN A 818 32.11 6.72 -24.48
C GLN A 818 32.63 5.32 -24.82
N ARG A 819 32.44 4.35 -23.92
CA ARG A 819 32.87 2.96 -24.11
C ARG A 819 32.11 2.27 -25.23
N VAL A 820 30.78 2.39 -25.28
CA VAL A 820 29.95 1.65 -26.25
C VAL A 820 30.06 2.23 -27.65
N LEU A 821 30.18 3.56 -27.78
CA LEU A 821 30.31 4.22 -29.08
C LEU A 821 31.77 4.37 -29.52
N ASN A 822 32.74 4.04 -28.66
CA ASN A 822 34.17 4.25 -28.88
C ASN A 822 34.50 5.69 -29.27
N LEU A 823 33.97 6.64 -28.50
CA LEU A 823 34.13 8.08 -28.74
C LEU A 823 34.94 8.72 -27.61
N SER A 824 35.81 9.66 -27.99
CA SER A 824 36.48 10.52 -27.04
C SER A 824 35.48 11.46 -26.32
N PRO A 825 35.83 12.02 -25.15
CA PRO A 825 35.00 13.01 -24.47
C PRO A 825 34.62 14.20 -25.36
N ARG A 826 35.52 14.64 -26.24
CA ARG A 826 35.31 15.77 -27.16
C ARG A 826 34.30 15.43 -28.26
N GLU A 827 34.39 14.23 -28.83
CA GLU A 827 33.45 13.78 -29.87
C GLU A 827 32.05 13.55 -29.31
N LEU A 828 31.93 12.92 -28.14
CA LEU A 828 30.63 12.72 -27.49
C LEU A 828 30.00 14.07 -27.08
N GLY A 829 30.81 15.02 -26.60
CA GLY A 829 30.35 16.37 -26.24
C GLY A 829 29.26 16.40 -25.17
N MET A 830 29.26 15.42 -24.25
CA MET A 830 28.18 15.24 -23.28
C MET A 830 28.24 16.29 -22.16
N GLY A 831 27.38 17.31 -22.26
CA GLY A 831 27.32 18.44 -21.34
C GLY A 831 25.93 18.61 -20.71
N LEU A 832 25.87 19.01 -19.45
CA LEU A 832 24.62 19.32 -18.76
C LEU A 832 23.93 20.49 -19.46
N VAL A 833 22.63 20.40 -19.72
CA VAL A 833 21.79 21.54 -20.09
C VAL A 833 21.26 22.17 -18.82
N TYR A 834 20.48 21.43 -18.03
CA TYR A 834 20.06 21.89 -16.71
C TYR A 834 19.66 20.74 -15.80
N ASP A 835 19.68 20.98 -14.50
CA ASP A 835 19.13 20.08 -13.48
C ASP A 835 18.20 20.86 -12.55
N VAL A 836 16.93 20.46 -12.51
CA VAL A 836 15.86 21.17 -11.81
C VAL A 836 15.04 20.22 -10.94
N CYS A 837 14.62 20.70 -9.78
CA CYS A 837 13.82 19.95 -8.82
C CYS A 837 12.31 20.25 -8.95
N HIS A 838 11.47 19.29 -8.56
CA HIS A 838 10.01 19.48 -8.53
C HIS A 838 9.32 19.15 -7.20
N ASN A 839 10.08 18.68 -6.20
CA ASN A 839 9.63 18.46 -4.82
C ASN A 839 10.60 19.16 -3.86
N ILE A 840 10.36 20.42 -3.52
CA ILE A 840 11.31 21.22 -2.72
C ILE A 840 10.60 22.34 -1.97
N GLY A 841 11.24 22.83 -0.90
CA GLY A 841 10.91 24.12 -0.29
C GLY A 841 12.11 25.07 -0.39
N LYS A 842 11.91 26.33 -0.75
CA LYS A 842 13.02 27.29 -0.93
C LYS A 842 12.69 28.67 -0.39
N PHE A 843 13.69 29.32 0.21
CA PHE A 843 13.63 30.76 0.45
C PHE A 843 13.95 31.49 -0.85
N GLU A 844 13.06 32.37 -1.28
CA GLU A 844 13.19 33.12 -2.53
C GLU A 844 12.73 34.57 -2.31
N GLU A 845 13.36 35.51 -3.00
CA GLU A 845 12.93 36.91 -3.00
C GLU A 845 11.89 37.13 -4.10
N HIS A 846 10.72 37.62 -3.70
CA HIS A 846 9.63 37.93 -4.61
C HIS A 846 9.02 39.30 -4.27
N LEU A 847 8.32 39.89 -5.25
CA LEU A 847 7.52 41.09 -5.01
C LEU A 847 6.16 40.67 -4.43
N VAL A 848 5.90 41.09 -3.19
CA VAL A 848 4.64 40.91 -2.49
C VAL A 848 4.05 42.30 -2.27
N GLU A 849 2.90 42.59 -2.89
CA GLU A 849 2.25 43.91 -2.79
C GLU A 849 3.20 45.08 -3.11
N GLY A 850 4.05 44.90 -4.12
CA GLY A 850 5.02 45.91 -4.56
C GLY A 850 6.30 46.01 -3.71
N LYS A 851 6.42 45.24 -2.61
CA LYS A 851 7.63 45.21 -1.76
C LYS A 851 8.42 43.93 -1.99
N ARG A 852 9.75 44.04 -2.06
CA ARG A 852 10.62 42.86 -2.09
C ARG A 852 10.60 42.19 -0.72
N LYS A 853 10.18 40.93 -0.67
CA LYS A 853 10.14 40.11 0.54
C LYS A 853 10.81 38.77 0.29
N LYS A 854 11.47 38.24 1.32
CA LYS A 854 12.03 36.88 1.32
C LYS A 854 10.99 35.90 1.85
N ILE A 855 10.41 35.11 0.96
CA ILE A 855 9.32 34.17 1.27
C ILE A 855 9.79 32.73 1.12
N PHE A 856 9.04 31.79 1.69
CA PHE A 856 9.33 30.36 1.55
C PHE A 856 8.32 29.69 0.61
N VAL A 857 8.80 29.22 -0.54
CA VAL A 857 7.99 28.61 -1.61
C VAL A 857 8.06 27.09 -1.51
N HIS A 858 6.91 26.44 -1.30
CA HIS A 858 6.72 24.99 -1.35
C HIS A 858 6.30 24.58 -2.76
N ARG A 859 7.02 23.64 -3.35
CA ARG A 859 6.70 23.03 -4.63
C ARG A 859 6.63 21.51 -4.46
N LYS A 860 5.50 20.90 -4.83
CA LYS A 860 5.31 19.45 -4.85
C LYS A 860 4.65 19.03 -6.16
N GLY A 861 5.43 18.41 -7.03
CA GLY A 861 5.05 18.22 -8.43
C GLY A 861 4.93 19.56 -9.18
N ALA A 862 5.86 20.48 -8.95
CA ALA A 862 5.95 21.76 -9.66
C ALA A 862 7.40 22.25 -9.70
N THR A 863 7.76 22.94 -10.77
CA THR A 863 9.15 23.29 -11.07
C THR A 863 9.36 24.80 -10.96
N ARG A 864 10.57 25.24 -10.59
CA ARG A 864 10.94 26.66 -10.66
C ARG A 864 11.14 27.11 -12.12
N ALA A 865 10.76 28.35 -12.44
CA ALA A 865 10.69 28.91 -13.79
C ALA A 865 11.07 30.40 -13.78
N PHE A 866 12.29 30.73 -13.36
CA PHE A 866 12.75 32.12 -13.32
C PHE A 866 12.96 32.72 -14.73
N PRO A 867 12.66 34.02 -14.91
CA PRO A 867 12.76 34.72 -16.18
C PRO A 867 14.20 35.09 -16.51
N ALA A 868 14.40 35.59 -17.73
CA ALA A 868 15.63 36.29 -18.09
C ALA A 868 15.93 37.42 -17.10
N HIS A 869 17.21 37.69 -16.89
CA HIS A 869 17.75 38.74 -16.03
C HIS A 869 17.54 38.52 -14.52
N HIS A 870 17.00 37.36 -14.12
CA HIS A 870 16.83 37.04 -12.70
C HIS A 870 18.20 36.83 -12.02
N PRO A 871 18.48 37.46 -10.87
CA PRO A 871 19.83 37.51 -10.27
C PRO A 871 20.37 36.14 -9.83
N LEU A 872 19.49 35.18 -9.52
CA LEU A 872 19.87 33.81 -9.16
C LEU A 872 20.17 32.91 -10.37
N LEU A 873 20.02 33.39 -11.61
CA LEU A 873 20.42 32.64 -12.79
C LEU A 873 21.92 32.81 -13.07
N PRO A 874 22.61 31.73 -13.47
CA PRO A 874 23.99 31.82 -13.94
C PRO A 874 24.06 32.67 -15.21
N SER A 875 25.22 33.28 -15.47
CA SER A 875 25.46 34.18 -16.62
C SER A 875 24.99 33.60 -17.97
N ILE A 876 25.16 32.30 -18.16
CA ILE A 876 24.77 31.56 -19.37
C ILE A 876 23.26 31.51 -19.63
N TYR A 877 22.42 31.72 -18.60
CA TYR A 877 20.96 31.76 -18.73
C TYR A 877 20.38 33.15 -18.46
N GLN A 878 21.21 34.14 -18.13
CA GLN A 878 20.76 35.49 -17.81
C GLN A 878 19.99 36.13 -18.97
N SER A 879 20.43 35.98 -20.21
CA SER A 879 19.76 36.63 -21.36
C SER A 879 18.47 35.94 -21.81
N VAL A 880 18.24 34.70 -21.40
CA VAL A 880 17.16 33.85 -21.95
C VAL A 880 16.16 33.36 -20.92
N GLY A 881 16.55 33.24 -19.65
CA GLY A 881 15.74 32.70 -18.56
C GLY A 881 16.07 31.24 -18.23
N GLN A 882 15.47 30.75 -17.14
CA GLN A 882 15.76 29.43 -16.60
C GLN A 882 15.25 28.31 -17.53
N PRO A 883 16.06 27.30 -17.86
CA PRO A 883 15.54 26.07 -18.44
C PRO A 883 14.53 25.39 -17.50
N VAL A 884 13.38 25.01 -18.05
CA VAL A 884 12.33 24.23 -17.38
C VAL A 884 12.22 22.90 -18.10
N LEU A 885 12.37 21.81 -17.36
CA LEU A 885 12.37 20.45 -17.91
C LEU A 885 11.05 19.76 -17.54
N VAL A 886 10.25 19.42 -18.56
CA VAL A 886 8.93 18.81 -18.38
C VAL A 886 8.95 17.45 -19.07
N PRO A 887 9.15 16.34 -18.33
CA PRO A 887 9.18 15.01 -18.92
C PRO A 887 7.76 14.57 -19.26
N GLY A 888 7.66 13.79 -20.32
CA GLY A 888 6.50 12.96 -20.55
C GLY A 888 6.47 11.75 -19.62
N ASP A 889 5.87 10.68 -20.12
CA ASP A 889 6.02 9.33 -19.64
C ASP A 889 6.95 8.53 -20.58
N MET A 890 7.16 7.24 -20.30
CA MET A 890 8.10 6.40 -21.06
C MET A 890 7.76 6.20 -22.56
N GLY A 891 6.60 6.68 -23.02
CA GLY A 891 6.19 6.58 -24.42
C GLY A 891 5.62 7.88 -24.99
N THR A 892 5.77 9.02 -24.31
CA THR A 892 5.32 10.32 -24.79
C THR A 892 6.47 11.33 -24.85
N ASN A 893 6.22 12.47 -25.49
CA ASN A 893 7.25 13.48 -25.69
C ASN A 893 7.59 14.19 -24.37
N SER A 894 8.84 14.61 -24.25
CA SER A 894 9.31 15.52 -23.22
C SER A 894 9.48 16.92 -23.81
N TYR A 895 9.48 17.96 -22.98
CA TYR A 895 9.63 19.35 -23.39
C TYR A 895 10.71 20.06 -22.59
N VAL A 896 11.49 20.89 -23.30
CA VAL A 896 12.28 21.96 -22.70
C VAL A 896 11.52 23.25 -22.90
N MET A 897 11.29 23.94 -21.80
CA MET A 897 10.65 25.24 -21.76
C MET A 897 11.59 26.25 -21.10
N VAL A 898 11.18 27.52 -21.07
CA VAL A 898 11.89 28.59 -20.40
C VAL A 898 10.97 29.39 -19.50
N GLY A 899 11.47 29.81 -18.34
CA GLY A 899 10.75 30.64 -17.38
C GLY A 899 10.40 32.03 -17.92
N THR A 900 9.37 32.65 -17.35
CA THR A 900 8.82 33.92 -17.83
C THR A 900 8.59 34.92 -16.70
N GLU A 901 8.49 36.20 -17.06
CA GLU A 901 8.20 37.25 -16.10
C GLU A 901 6.82 37.08 -15.47
N LEU A 902 5.86 36.59 -16.26
CA LEU A 902 4.52 36.31 -15.75
C LEU A 902 4.52 35.20 -14.71
N ALA A 903 5.40 34.18 -14.80
CA ALA A 903 5.54 33.20 -13.74
C ALA A 903 6.04 33.83 -12.44
N MET A 904 6.99 34.77 -12.48
CA MET A 904 7.43 35.50 -11.29
C MET A 904 6.28 36.25 -10.64
N GLN A 905 5.45 36.89 -11.46
CA GLN A 905 4.32 37.65 -10.99
C GLN A 905 3.21 36.74 -10.43
N GLU A 906 2.80 35.71 -11.16
CA GLU A 906 1.56 34.95 -10.92
C GLU A 906 1.73 33.67 -10.12
N SER A 907 2.90 33.02 -10.19
CA SER A 907 3.10 31.67 -9.67
C SER A 907 4.36 31.52 -8.80
N TRP A 908 4.90 32.62 -8.28
CA TRP A 908 6.16 32.63 -7.53
C TRP A 908 7.31 32.01 -8.32
N GLY A 909 7.39 32.35 -9.61
CA GLY A 909 8.36 31.80 -10.54
C GLY A 909 8.23 30.28 -10.66
N SER A 910 7.01 29.76 -10.78
CA SER A 910 6.76 28.30 -10.80
C SER A 910 5.92 27.86 -12.00
N THR A 911 6.07 26.59 -12.38
CA THR A 911 5.37 25.97 -13.50
C THR A 911 5.17 24.46 -13.26
N CYS A 912 4.62 23.73 -14.23
CA CYS A 912 4.39 22.28 -14.14
C CYS A 912 5.70 21.48 -14.05
N HIS A 913 5.60 20.19 -13.72
CA HIS A 913 6.73 19.27 -13.63
C HIS A 913 6.65 18.05 -14.55
N GLY A 914 5.50 17.78 -15.17
CA GLY A 914 5.28 16.60 -16.01
C GLY A 914 3.82 16.46 -16.43
N ALA A 915 3.44 15.29 -16.93
CA ALA A 915 2.07 15.05 -17.39
C ALA A 915 1.03 14.91 -16.26
N GLY A 916 1.45 14.42 -15.09
CA GLY A 916 0.52 14.07 -14.00
C GLY A 916 -0.30 12.81 -14.28
N ARG A 917 -0.55 11.98 -13.26
CA ARG A 917 -1.24 10.70 -13.45
C ARG A 917 -2.75 10.87 -13.52
N VAL A 918 -3.39 10.16 -14.45
CA VAL A 918 -4.86 9.98 -14.52
C VAL A 918 -5.29 8.56 -14.16
N MET A 919 -4.32 7.65 -13.99
CA MET A 919 -4.55 6.28 -13.56
C MET A 919 -3.64 5.89 -12.39
N SER A 920 -4.18 5.17 -11.42
CA SER A 920 -3.33 4.47 -10.44
C SER A 920 -2.48 3.41 -11.14
N ARG A 921 -1.33 3.04 -10.55
CA ARG A 921 -0.45 1.98 -11.07
C ARG A 921 -1.19 0.64 -11.25
N SER A 922 -2.12 0.33 -10.36
CA SER A 922 -3.00 -0.83 -10.47
C SER A 922 -3.96 -0.76 -11.67
N LYS A 923 -4.57 0.41 -11.95
CA LYS A 923 -5.42 0.61 -13.14
C LYS A 923 -4.61 0.46 -14.42
N ALA A 924 -3.41 1.03 -14.46
CA ALA A 924 -2.50 0.94 -15.59
C ALA A 924 -2.12 -0.53 -15.89
N ASN A 925 -1.69 -1.29 -14.87
CA ASN A 925 -1.43 -2.73 -14.97
C ASN A 925 -2.59 -3.55 -15.56
N LYS A 926 -3.83 -3.19 -15.22
CA LYS A 926 -5.02 -3.91 -15.70
C LYS A 926 -5.33 -3.60 -17.16
N VAL A 927 -5.24 -2.33 -17.57
CA VAL A 927 -5.46 -1.90 -18.96
C VAL A 927 -4.36 -2.45 -19.87
N ALA A 928 -3.15 -2.59 -19.35
CA ALA A 928 -2.01 -3.21 -20.03
C ALA A 928 -2.13 -4.74 -20.20
N ARG A 929 -3.10 -5.41 -19.56
CA ARG A 929 -3.14 -6.88 -19.56
C ARG A 929 -3.47 -7.43 -20.94
N GLY A 930 -2.58 -8.29 -21.45
CA GLY A 930 -2.71 -8.90 -22.78
C GLY A 930 -2.17 -8.03 -23.91
N ARG A 931 -1.67 -6.83 -23.60
CA ARG A 931 -0.95 -5.96 -24.53
C ARG A 931 0.53 -6.29 -24.52
N GLU A 932 1.15 -6.24 -25.69
CA GLU A 932 2.60 -6.32 -25.83
C GLU A 932 3.18 -4.90 -25.80
N LEU A 933 3.07 -4.20 -24.66
CA LEU A 933 3.46 -2.79 -24.53
C LEU A 933 4.91 -2.49 -24.99
N GLU A 934 5.82 -3.44 -24.78
CA GLU A 934 7.19 -3.36 -25.31
C GLU A 934 7.17 -3.24 -26.84
N LYS A 935 6.41 -4.10 -27.53
CA LYS A 935 6.24 -4.05 -28.99
C LYS A 935 5.49 -2.81 -29.45
N GLU A 936 4.45 -2.39 -28.74
CA GLU A 936 3.69 -1.19 -29.09
C GLU A 936 4.55 0.09 -29.00
N LEU A 937 5.50 0.12 -28.07
CA LEU A 937 6.50 1.19 -27.98
C LEU A 937 7.55 1.05 -29.09
N GLU A 938 8.01 -0.17 -29.37
CA GLU A 938 8.96 -0.44 -30.47
C GLU A 938 8.37 -0.09 -31.84
N GLU A 939 7.07 -0.33 -32.07
CA GLU A 939 6.31 0.09 -33.27
C GLU A 939 6.28 1.62 -33.41
N LYS A 940 6.33 2.35 -32.29
CA LYS A 940 6.51 3.82 -32.26
C LYS A 940 7.98 4.24 -32.35
N GLY A 941 8.91 3.29 -32.47
CA GLY A 941 10.35 3.53 -32.53
C GLY A 941 10.99 3.83 -31.17
N ILE A 942 10.38 3.38 -30.07
CA ILE A 942 10.83 3.62 -28.69
C ILE A 942 11.21 2.27 -28.07
N PHE A 943 12.50 2.10 -27.74
CA PHE A 943 12.98 0.88 -27.09
C PHE A 943 12.92 1.03 -25.57
N ILE A 944 12.60 -0.03 -24.84
CA ILE A 944 12.51 0.03 -23.37
C ILE A 944 13.17 -1.17 -22.70
N LEU A 945 13.95 -0.92 -21.65
CA LEU A 945 14.47 -1.94 -20.74
C LEU A 945 14.03 -1.67 -19.31
N THR A 946 13.42 -2.68 -18.69
CA THR A 946 13.00 -2.60 -17.29
C THR A 946 13.37 -3.86 -16.51
N LYS A 947 13.44 -3.75 -15.18
CA LYS A 947 13.63 -4.94 -14.32
C LYS A 947 12.44 -5.91 -14.31
N GLY A 948 11.28 -5.51 -14.82
CA GLY A 948 10.14 -6.42 -14.94
C GLY A 948 8.99 -5.82 -15.75
N LYS A 949 8.29 -6.67 -16.51
CA LYS A 949 7.17 -6.27 -17.39
C LYS A 949 6.06 -5.47 -16.71
N ARG A 950 5.87 -5.67 -15.41
CA ARG A 950 4.94 -4.91 -14.57
C ARG A 950 5.29 -3.41 -14.54
N THR A 951 6.56 -3.09 -14.48
CA THR A 951 7.09 -1.72 -14.39
C THR A 951 6.74 -0.88 -15.62
N ILE A 952 6.64 -1.52 -16.79
CA ILE A 952 6.18 -0.94 -18.07
C ILE A 952 4.68 -0.68 -17.98
N ALA A 953 3.92 -1.68 -17.56
CA ALA A 953 2.48 -1.56 -17.44
C ALA A 953 2.00 -0.50 -16.42
N GLU A 954 2.75 -0.26 -15.33
CA GLU A 954 2.42 0.77 -14.34
C GLU A 954 2.60 2.21 -14.82
N GLU A 955 3.48 2.39 -15.80
CA GLU A 955 3.92 3.69 -16.31
C GLU A 955 3.57 3.89 -17.79
N MET A 956 2.61 3.13 -18.32
CA MET A 956 2.14 3.26 -19.71
C MET A 956 1.65 4.69 -20.02
N PRO A 957 1.80 5.17 -21.27
CA PRO A 957 1.37 6.51 -21.67
C PRO A 957 -0.03 6.90 -21.21
N GLU A 958 -0.98 5.99 -21.35
CA GLU A 958 -2.39 6.23 -21.02
C GLU A 958 -2.63 6.35 -19.50
N ALA A 959 -1.62 6.07 -18.67
CA ALA A 959 -1.70 6.30 -17.23
C ALA A 959 -1.54 7.76 -16.83
N TYR A 960 -1.11 8.61 -17.76
CA TYR A 960 -0.80 10.03 -17.59
C TYR A 960 -1.75 10.93 -18.40
N LYS A 961 -1.82 12.22 -18.05
CA LYS A 961 -2.49 13.20 -18.93
C LYS A 961 -1.67 13.35 -20.21
N ASP A 962 -2.27 13.93 -21.24
CA ASP A 962 -1.49 14.29 -22.42
C ASP A 962 -0.53 15.44 -22.06
N ILE A 963 0.77 15.15 -22.15
CA ILE A 963 1.84 16.11 -21.90
C ILE A 963 1.74 17.35 -22.80
N ASN A 964 1.25 17.20 -24.03
CA ASN A 964 1.07 18.31 -24.96
C ASN A 964 -0.03 19.27 -24.49
N GLU A 965 -1.11 18.73 -23.90
CA GLU A 965 -2.18 19.54 -23.32
C GLU A 965 -1.68 20.32 -22.10
N VAL A 966 -0.95 19.65 -21.19
CA VAL A 966 -0.37 20.28 -20.00
C VAL A 966 0.58 21.43 -20.38
N VAL A 967 1.54 21.16 -21.27
CA VAL A 967 2.52 22.15 -21.74
C VAL A 967 1.83 23.29 -22.49
N GLY A 968 0.79 22.97 -23.29
CA GLY A 968 0.00 23.98 -24.01
C GLY A 968 -0.75 24.92 -23.07
N ILE A 969 -1.33 24.42 -21.99
CA ILE A 969 -2.00 25.26 -20.97
C ILE A 969 -0.99 26.18 -20.28
N VAL A 970 0.15 25.63 -19.87
CA VAL A 970 1.22 26.41 -19.22
C VAL A 970 1.76 27.52 -20.12
N GLU A 971 1.96 27.24 -21.41
CA GLU A 971 2.42 28.24 -22.37
C GLU A 971 1.40 29.34 -22.61
N LYS A 972 0.13 28.98 -22.77
CA LYS A 972 -0.94 29.97 -23.01
C LYS A 972 -1.31 30.76 -21.76
N ALA A 973 -1.16 30.16 -20.58
CA ALA A 973 -1.20 30.88 -19.30
C ALA A 973 0.04 31.78 -19.09
N GLY A 974 1.04 31.69 -19.99
CA GLY A 974 2.24 32.52 -20.00
C GLY A 974 3.26 32.20 -18.91
N LEU A 975 3.13 31.07 -18.21
CA LEU A 975 4.05 30.69 -17.12
C LEU A 975 5.39 30.15 -17.63
N SER A 976 5.44 29.58 -18.82
CA SER A 976 6.68 29.10 -19.46
C SER A 976 6.50 29.05 -20.96
N LYS A 977 7.55 29.29 -21.75
CA LYS A 977 7.48 29.19 -23.23
C LYS A 977 8.15 27.91 -23.72
N LYS A 978 7.59 27.22 -24.71
CA LYS A 978 8.26 26.04 -25.30
C LYS A 978 9.54 26.45 -26.01
N VAL A 979 10.60 25.68 -25.81
CA VAL A 979 11.90 25.86 -26.48
C VAL A 979 12.18 24.70 -27.41
N ALA A 980 12.05 23.46 -26.91
CA ALA A 980 12.28 22.25 -27.70
C ALA A 980 11.32 21.13 -27.31
N LYS A 981 11.01 20.28 -28.29
CA LYS A 981 10.27 19.02 -28.11
C LYS A 981 11.24 17.85 -28.26
N LEU A 982 11.17 16.92 -27.32
CA LEU A 982 12.01 15.75 -27.24
C LEU A 982 11.15 14.52 -27.48
N ARG A 983 11.56 13.68 -28.42
CA ARG A 983 10.92 12.39 -28.67
C ARG A 983 11.81 11.27 -28.11
N PRO A 984 11.29 10.42 -27.22
CA PRO A 984 12.06 9.31 -26.69
C PRO A 984 12.44 8.34 -27.82
N LEU A 985 13.68 7.86 -27.78
CA LEU A 985 14.18 6.76 -28.62
C LEU A 985 14.42 5.50 -27.79
N GLY A 986 14.78 5.67 -26.51
CA GLY A 986 15.12 4.56 -25.64
C GLY A 986 15.00 4.89 -24.16
N VAL A 987 14.42 4.00 -23.35
CA VAL A 987 14.19 4.24 -21.91
C VAL A 987 14.71 3.08 -21.07
N ILE A 988 15.45 3.38 -19.99
CA ILE A 988 15.73 2.44 -18.91
C ILE A 988 14.95 2.80 -17.64
N LYS A 989 14.34 1.79 -17.01
CA LYS A 989 13.50 1.99 -15.81
C LYS A 989 13.66 0.87 -14.78
N GLY A 990 13.54 1.22 -13.50
CA GLY A 990 13.68 0.28 -12.39
C GLY A 990 12.40 -0.27 -11.82
#